data_AF-A0A496ZX78-F1
#
_entry.id   AF-A0A496ZX78-F1
#
_cell.length_a   1.000
_cell.length_b   1.000
_cell.length_c   1.000
_cell.angle_alpha   90.00
_cell.angle_beta   90.00
_cell.angle_gamma   90.00
#
_symmetry.space_group_name_H-M   'P 1'
#
loop_
_entity.id
_entity.type
_entity.pdbx_description
1 polymer ?
#
loop_
_entity_poly.entity_id
_entity_poly.type
_entity_poly.pdbx_seq_one_letter_code
_entity_poly.pdbx_strand_id
1 'polypeptide(L)'
;MSENYIETSKKLRSIFDKSNILRKMRVNRYDAKTVLSYEMQSLDDRKSGIVKLQIDKFVGGGFAGQVYKVTLLENQGNLISLEIGKTYAIKILIPPSGFSKLFRDAVYWIGFQGPFQLQVNPAASRAGALWQKFIRRAAKIRFGNENSIVDIYATFVDETLGSCGEISEWVEGRTWQLEVDSHMDVLQQWIHNKKVDENKLGSIEYRSKKIFMKEFVKLLNEMGGYEFARQYEWSTCKSQPNCLKREQTSPDGGLVAVDFRAGLALLPFLPMSPGDFKLIGKGILRGSLVQFDRGSLKKLAAFMANYDAEFSDMKDQFSELVEMENIYRNSVPDITHNHFRLLYSPKLWKTMLSSAVTGWKVRNLISQETEVKLQKNRFITFWLFLISIIPIIGKYIIKFCGNKSWRTHYFKMLYNWKYLARTIKASSAEKAINWLRQDRISDEAALAIPKSFFLFLIHLILSILPAGLHKFVTNFSYFKKRLWFIFIRPFQLYFDSQLRKDWLLDMLKEGKKKHILSDDDAEIIESQLNEPFIQKYLKSLAVHVLTLPITQIVSVAIAWIFVITHPEMPKAQSWGIGVGIIALFQVTPISPGSLARGLYVLYLVIKERDFKNYNIAVFLGFFKYIGYLAFPIQMTYKYPALARFMAGHWATEAVHIVPVFGEGGALLEHWIFGLFYNWPLTIRGHMNRRTEMRKAQKPRLWPAPLFILICSALFVGSDHFFMAKYQLLMPIKEVWWLGMILPFVMGSFITISAGGMVFWKRISTAAIGAIIVSVIYSIYSWQYGFTDPIIPEFVWRFFIFTVFATIGVVLTELNLGDPELKK
;
A
#
# COMPACT_ATOMS: atom_id res chain seq x y z
N MET A 1 -12.40 -17.86 6.05
CA MET A 1 -12.82 -18.88 5.07
C MET A 1 -13.89 -19.72 5.75
N SER A 2 -14.99 -20.03 5.07
CA SER A 2 -16.08 -20.86 5.64
C SER A 2 -15.60 -22.28 5.92
N GLU A 3 -16.24 -23.01 6.84
CA GLU A 3 -15.93 -24.43 7.04
C GLU A 3 -16.22 -25.25 5.77
N ASN A 4 -17.27 -24.88 5.02
CA ASN A 4 -17.62 -25.46 3.73
C ASN A 4 -16.45 -25.45 2.74
N TYR A 5 -15.66 -24.37 2.68
CA TYR A 5 -14.49 -24.28 1.81
C TYR A 5 -13.48 -25.41 2.07
N ILE A 6 -13.18 -25.67 3.35
CA ILE A 6 -12.18 -26.66 3.76
C ILE A 6 -12.67 -28.05 3.37
N GLU A 7 -13.95 -28.36 3.62
CA GLU A 7 -14.55 -29.64 3.26
C GLU A 7 -14.58 -29.85 1.74
N THR A 8 -15.01 -28.85 0.97
CA THR A 8 -14.99 -28.87 -0.49
C THR A 8 -13.58 -29.08 -1.02
N SER A 9 -12.59 -28.36 -0.47
CA SER A 9 -11.19 -28.55 -0.86
C SER A 9 -10.69 -29.97 -0.56
N LYS A 10 -11.06 -30.57 0.58
CA LYS A 10 -10.72 -31.97 0.91
C LYS A 10 -11.33 -32.94 -0.09
N LYS A 11 -12.61 -32.76 -0.47
CA LYS A 11 -13.27 -33.58 -1.50
C LYS A 11 -12.55 -33.49 -2.85
N LEU A 12 -12.14 -32.29 -3.26
CA LEU A 12 -11.39 -32.09 -4.51
C LEU A 12 -9.99 -32.71 -4.47
N ARG A 13 -9.29 -32.64 -3.33
CA ARG A 13 -8.01 -33.33 -3.12
C ARG A 13 -8.18 -34.85 -3.23
N SER A 14 -9.22 -35.40 -2.61
CA SER A 14 -9.57 -36.83 -2.74
C SER A 14 -9.83 -37.24 -4.20
N ILE A 15 -10.47 -36.38 -5.01
CA ILE A 15 -10.65 -36.63 -6.45
C ILE A 15 -9.29 -36.68 -7.18
N PHE A 16 -8.37 -35.77 -6.85
CA PHE A 16 -7.01 -35.78 -7.40
C PHE A 16 -6.29 -37.09 -7.04
N ASP A 17 -6.29 -37.46 -5.76
CA ASP A 17 -5.57 -38.64 -5.25
C ASP A 17 -6.13 -39.94 -5.85
N LYS A 18 -7.47 -40.08 -5.90
CA LYS A 18 -8.16 -41.22 -6.54
C LYS A 18 -7.90 -41.33 -8.04
N SER A 19 -7.49 -40.25 -8.70
CA SER A 19 -7.16 -40.28 -10.14
C SER A 19 -5.86 -41.03 -10.42
N ASN A 20 -5.05 -41.31 -9.40
CA ASN A 20 -3.82 -42.12 -9.44
C ASN A 20 -2.88 -41.71 -10.61
N ILE A 21 -2.60 -40.41 -10.70
CA ILE A 21 -1.67 -39.85 -11.68
C ILE A 21 -0.25 -39.81 -11.11
N LEU A 22 0.75 -39.82 -12.00
CA LEU A 22 2.17 -39.99 -11.62
C LEU A 22 2.78 -38.69 -11.07
N ARG A 23 2.21 -37.52 -11.40
CA ARG A 23 2.67 -36.25 -10.83
C ARG A 23 1.98 -35.97 -9.50
N LYS A 24 2.71 -35.40 -8.56
CA LYS A 24 2.13 -34.82 -7.34
C LYS A 24 1.23 -33.63 -7.67
N MET A 25 0.24 -33.38 -6.82
CA MET A 25 -0.60 -32.19 -6.89
C MET A 25 0.25 -30.93 -6.66
N ARG A 26 -0.03 -29.87 -7.42
CA ARG A 26 0.61 -28.57 -7.24
C ARG A 26 -0.12 -27.81 -6.15
N VAL A 27 0.54 -27.62 -5.02
CA VAL A 27 0.05 -26.82 -3.91
C VAL A 27 0.62 -25.42 -4.04
N ASN A 28 -0.22 -24.40 -3.95
CA ASN A 28 0.22 -23.00 -3.93
C ASN A 28 0.39 -22.46 -2.50
N ARG A 29 -0.48 -22.92 -1.59
CA ARG A 29 -0.47 -22.64 -0.15
C ARG A 29 -1.16 -23.74 0.63
N TYR A 30 -0.88 -23.84 1.92
CA TYR A 30 -1.63 -24.71 2.84
C TYR A 30 -2.91 -24.04 3.36
N ASP A 31 -3.90 -24.88 3.67
CA ASP A 31 -5.20 -24.46 4.19
C ASP A 31 -5.26 -24.76 5.70
N ALA A 32 -6.15 -24.11 6.44
CA ALA A 32 -6.32 -24.36 7.88
C ALA A 32 -6.66 -25.83 8.18
N LYS A 33 -6.26 -26.30 9.38
CA LYS A 33 -6.33 -27.69 9.83
C LYS A 33 -5.44 -28.68 9.05
N THR A 34 -4.54 -28.19 8.18
CA THR A 34 -3.53 -29.05 7.54
C THR A 34 -2.45 -29.37 8.55
N VAL A 35 -2.13 -30.66 8.74
CA VAL A 35 -0.98 -31.09 9.53
C VAL A 35 0.24 -31.25 8.62
N LEU A 36 1.34 -30.61 9.00
CA LEU A 36 2.61 -30.61 8.29
C LEU A 36 3.64 -31.29 9.17
N SER A 37 4.54 -32.06 8.55
CA SER A 37 5.64 -32.75 9.23
C SER A 37 6.94 -32.32 8.56
N TYR A 38 7.86 -31.76 9.34
CA TYR A 38 9.14 -31.28 8.84
C TYR A 38 10.28 -31.83 9.68
N GLU A 39 11.37 -32.19 9.02
CA GLU A 39 12.67 -32.26 9.66
C GLU A 39 13.19 -30.83 9.81
N MET A 40 13.34 -30.37 11.05
CA MET A 40 13.78 -29.03 11.40
C MET A 40 15.15 -29.09 12.06
N GLN A 41 15.97 -28.08 11.79
CA GLN A 41 17.26 -27.91 12.46
C GLN A 41 17.26 -26.67 13.34
N SER A 42 17.50 -26.87 14.63
CA SER A 42 17.61 -25.82 15.65
C SER A 42 18.73 -24.83 15.34
N LEU A 43 18.52 -23.56 15.69
CA LEU A 43 19.53 -22.51 15.59
C LEU A 43 20.40 -22.40 16.85
N ASP A 44 19.93 -22.91 17.99
CA ASP A 44 20.62 -22.73 19.27
C ASP A 44 21.65 -23.86 19.51
N ASP A 45 21.27 -25.12 19.26
CA ASP A 45 22.10 -26.31 19.54
C ASP A 45 22.38 -27.19 18.31
N ARG A 46 22.00 -26.71 17.12
CA ARG A 46 22.14 -27.40 15.81
C ARG A 46 21.52 -28.80 15.72
N LYS A 47 20.75 -29.24 16.72
CA LYS A 47 20.05 -30.52 16.68
C LYS A 47 18.98 -30.53 15.60
N SER A 48 18.78 -31.68 14.98
CA SER A 48 17.68 -31.92 14.06
C SER A 48 16.60 -32.77 14.73
N GLY A 49 15.35 -32.47 14.42
CA GLY A 49 14.19 -33.20 14.95
C GLY A 49 13.01 -33.16 13.98
N ILE A 50 12.13 -34.15 14.07
CA ILE A 50 10.88 -34.20 13.30
C ILE A 50 9.79 -33.50 14.10
N VAL A 51 9.23 -32.45 13.50
CA VAL A 51 8.25 -31.58 14.13
C VAL A 51 6.94 -31.69 13.35
N LYS A 52 5.83 -31.98 14.05
CA LYS A 52 4.48 -31.95 13.47
C LYS A 52 3.73 -30.71 13.92
N LEU A 53 3.16 -29.98 12.95
CA LEU A 53 2.53 -28.69 13.15
C LEU A 53 1.17 -28.67 12.47
N GLN A 54 0.17 -28.08 13.13
CA GLN A 54 -1.11 -27.80 12.51
C GLN A 54 -1.16 -26.35 12.02
N ILE A 55 -1.58 -26.13 10.78
CA ILE A 55 -1.89 -24.79 10.28
C ILE A 55 -3.20 -24.31 10.91
N ASP A 56 -3.14 -23.26 11.71
CA ASP A 56 -4.32 -22.61 12.26
C ASP A 56 -4.87 -21.59 11.27
N LYS A 57 -3.97 -20.75 10.72
CA LYS A 57 -4.36 -19.67 9.81
C LYS A 57 -3.25 -19.31 8.84
N PHE A 58 -3.62 -19.09 7.57
CA PHE A 58 -2.78 -18.36 6.63
C PHE A 58 -2.89 -16.86 6.91
N VAL A 59 -1.78 -16.22 7.29
CA VAL A 59 -1.75 -14.81 7.70
C VAL A 59 -1.65 -13.90 6.48
N GLY A 60 -0.71 -14.20 5.59
CA GLY A 60 -0.45 -13.39 4.40
C GLY A 60 0.72 -13.93 3.58
N GLY A 61 0.94 -13.35 2.41
CA GLY A 61 2.08 -13.70 1.58
C GLY A 61 2.53 -12.55 0.70
N GLY A 62 3.80 -12.19 0.83
CA GLY A 62 4.47 -11.17 0.03
C GLY A 62 5.48 -11.76 -0.95
N PHE A 63 6.40 -10.94 -1.44
CA PHE A 63 7.49 -11.40 -2.31
C PHE A 63 8.50 -12.29 -1.57
N ALA A 64 8.69 -12.10 -0.27
CA ALA A 64 9.63 -12.91 0.51
C ALA A 64 9.13 -14.34 0.80
N GLY A 65 7.81 -14.53 0.90
CA GLY A 65 7.24 -15.82 1.26
C GLY A 65 5.81 -15.72 1.80
N GLN A 66 5.34 -16.83 2.35
CA GLN A 66 4.03 -17.05 2.94
C GLN A 66 4.16 -17.31 4.43
N VAL A 67 3.33 -16.64 5.25
CA VAL A 67 3.34 -16.76 6.72
C VAL A 67 2.08 -17.45 7.21
N TYR A 68 2.25 -18.39 8.13
CA TYR A 68 1.19 -19.17 8.77
C TYR A 68 1.29 -19.08 10.29
N LYS A 69 0.15 -18.93 10.96
CA LYS A 69 -0.02 -19.22 12.39
C LYS A 69 -0.18 -20.74 12.54
N VAL A 70 0.64 -21.34 13.38
CA VAL A 70 0.68 -22.80 13.56
C VAL A 70 0.69 -23.18 15.03
N THR A 71 0.11 -24.33 15.36
CA THR A 71 0.19 -24.94 16.68
C THR A 71 1.07 -26.18 16.62
N LEU A 72 2.00 -26.29 17.56
CA LEU A 72 2.90 -27.44 17.64
C LEU A 72 2.17 -28.67 18.21
N LEU A 73 2.19 -29.79 17.48
CA LEU A 73 1.55 -31.04 17.88
C LEU A 73 2.55 -32.06 18.44
N GLU A 74 3.70 -32.23 17.79
CA GLU A 74 4.75 -33.18 18.19
C GLU A 74 6.13 -32.59 17.94
N ASN A 75 7.09 -32.87 18.84
CA ASN A 75 8.50 -32.47 18.74
C ASN A 75 9.39 -33.70 18.96
N GLN A 76 9.52 -34.54 17.94
CA GLN A 76 10.36 -35.73 17.99
C GLN A 76 11.82 -35.34 17.85
N GLY A 77 12.63 -35.62 18.88
CA GLY A 77 14.03 -35.17 18.98
C GLY A 77 14.26 -34.09 20.05
N ASN A 78 13.20 -33.66 20.75
CA ASN A 78 13.27 -32.71 21.86
C ASN A 78 14.09 -31.46 21.52
N LEU A 79 13.72 -30.78 20.43
CA LEU A 79 14.28 -29.46 20.13
C LEU A 79 13.88 -28.52 21.29
N ILE A 80 14.84 -28.18 22.15
CA ILE A 80 14.62 -27.52 23.46
C ILE A 80 13.84 -26.21 23.32
N SER A 81 13.96 -25.54 22.18
CA SER A 81 13.33 -24.26 21.89
C SER A 81 11.84 -24.34 21.53
N LEU A 82 11.25 -25.54 21.37
CA LEU A 82 9.87 -25.72 20.89
C LEU A 82 9.02 -26.52 21.89
N GLU A 83 8.03 -25.84 22.47
CA GLU A 83 7.04 -26.38 23.41
C GLU A 83 5.77 -26.89 22.69
N ILE A 84 5.34 -28.12 23.02
CA ILE A 84 4.12 -28.74 22.46
C ILE A 84 2.87 -27.98 22.93
N GLY A 85 1.89 -27.80 22.04
CA GLY A 85 0.66 -27.04 22.30
C GLY A 85 0.81 -25.53 22.15
N LYS A 86 2.04 -25.00 22.06
CA LYS A 86 2.28 -23.57 21.84
C LYS A 86 2.12 -23.17 20.37
N THR A 87 1.77 -21.91 20.18
CA THR A 87 1.61 -21.28 18.87
C THR A 87 2.91 -20.65 18.38
N TYR A 88 3.19 -20.83 17.09
CA TYR A 88 4.35 -20.27 16.40
C TYR A 88 3.96 -19.65 15.06
N ALA A 89 4.88 -18.89 14.48
CA ALA A 89 4.80 -18.42 13.10
C ALA A 89 5.73 -19.24 12.21
N ILE A 90 5.21 -19.81 11.13
CA ILE A 90 6.03 -20.42 10.07
C ILE A 90 6.02 -19.54 8.83
N LYS A 91 7.21 -19.27 8.30
CA LYS A 91 7.39 -18.60 7.02
C LYS A 91 8.01 -19.54 6.00
N ILE A 92 7.32 -19.76 4.88
CA ILE A 92 7.82 -20.56 3.75
C ILE A 92 8.21 -19.58 2.63
N LEU A 93 9.46 -19.63 2.18
CA LEU A 93 10.13 -18.58 1.39
C LEU A 93 9.77 -18.57 -0.12
N ILE A 94 8.49 -18.80 -0.41
CA ILE A 94 7.89 -18.82 -1.74
C ILE A 94 6.57 -18.04 -1.77
N PRO A 95 6.38 -17.09 -2.70
CA PRO A 95 5.13 -16.35 -2.81
C PRO A 95 3.95 -17.27 -3.17
N PRO A 96 2.74 -16.99 -2.67
CA PRO A 96 1.54 -17.75 -3.02
C PRO A 96 1.09 -17.48 -4.46
N SER A 97 1.40 -16.28 -4.98
CA SER A 97 1.02 -15.82 -6.31
C SER A 97 2.09 -16.20 -7.35
N GLY A 98 1.65 -16.82 -8.45
CA GLY A 98 2.54 -17.15 -9.57
C GLY A 98 3.17 -15.93 -10.22
N PHE A 99 2.43 -14.81 -10.30
CA PHE A 99 2.95 -13.54 -10.82
C PHE A 99 4.03 -12.97 -9.89
N SER A 100 3.75 -12.87 -8.58
CA SER A 100 4.72 -12.34 -7.62
C SER A 100 6.00 -13.17 -7.57
N LYS A 101 5.87 -14.50 -7.67
CA LYS A 101 7.01 -15.41 -7.79
C LYS A 101 7.82 -15.14 -9.06
N LEU A 102 7.17 -15.06 -10.23
CA LEU A 102 7.84 -14.80 -11.50
C LEU A 102 8.60 -13.47 -11.46
N PHE A 103 7.94 -12.40 -11.00
CA PHE A 103 8.53 -11.07 -10.93
C PHE A 103 9.74 -11.03 -9.99
N ARG A 104 9.60 -11.58 -8.77
CA ARG A 104 10.72 -11.71 -7.84
C ARG A 104 11.89 -12.47 -8.44
N ASP A 105 11.61 -13.65 -8.99
CA ASP A 105 12.64 -14.53 -9.53
C ASP A 105 13.37 -13.84 -10.69
N ALA A 106 12.66 -13.05 -11.52
CA ALA A 106 13.26 -12.27 -12.59
C ALA A 106 14.17 -11.14 -12.05
N VAL A 107 13.69 -10.35 -11.08
CA VAL A 107 14.50 -9.28 -10.46
C VAL A 107 15.75 -9.85 -9.79
N TYR A 108 15.63 -10.98 -9.08
CA TYR A 108 16.76 -11.65 -8.46
C TYR A 108 17.74 -12.22 -9.50
N TRP A 109 17.23 -12.81 -10.58
CA TRP A 109 18.06 -13.35 -11.66
C TRP A 109 18.84 -12.24 -12.38
N ILE A 110 18.24 -11.08 -12.61
CA ILE A 110 18.95 -9.92 -13.18
C ILE A 110 20.14 -9.52 -12.29
N GLY A 111 19.95 -9.57 -10.97
CA GLY A 111 20.99 -9.23 -10.01
C GLY A 111 22.10 -10.28 -9.87
N PHE A 112 21.73 -11.55 -9.72
CA PHE A 112 22.62 -12.62 -9.25
C PHE A 112 22.80 -13.78 -10.23
N GLN A 113 22.10 -13.77 -11.36
CA GLN A 113 22.15 -14.77 -12.43
C GLN A 113 21.87 -16.20 -11.94
N GLY A 114 20.98 -16.34 -10.97
CA GLY A 114 20.62 -17.61 -10.35
C GLY A 114 19.20 -17.62 -9.79
N PRO A 115 18.73 -18.76 -9.26
CA PRO A 115 17.44 -18.84 -8.59
C PRO A 115 17.46 -18.09 -7.25
N PHE A 116 16.29 -17.62 -6.80
CA PHE A 116 16.12 -16.94 -5.53
C PHE A 116 16.60 -17.82 -4.35
N GLN A 117 17.74 -17.46 -3.77
CA GLN A 117 18.49 -18.36 -2.89
C GLN A 117 17.77 -18.69 -1.59
N LEU A 118 17.09 -17.73 -0.96
CA LEU A 118 16.29 -17.98 0.24
C LEU A 118 15.20 -19.04 0.01
N GLN A 119 14.71 -19.23 -1.22
CA GLN A 119 13.77 -20.31 -1.52
C GLN A 119 14.47 -21.66 -1.69
N VAL A 120 15.67 -21.72 -2.29
CA VAL A 120 16.22 -22.98 -2.82
C VAL A 120 17.46 -23.48 -2.09
N ASN A 121 18.10 -22.65 -1.28
CA ASN A 121 19.37 -22.94 -0.63
C ASN A 121 19.20 -22.93 0.89
N PRO A 122 19.23 -24.11 1.56
CA PRO A 122 19.12 -24.19 3.00
C PRO A 122 20.17 -23.35 3.75
N ALA A 123 21.39 -23.23 3.22
CA ALA A 123 22.44 -22.40 3.81
C ALA A 123 22.09 -20.90 3.77
N ALA A 124 21.43 -20.43 2.72
CA ALA A 124 20.97 -19.03 2.63
C ALA A 124 19.87 -18.73 3.66
N SER A 125 18.89 -19.64 3.78
CA SER A 125 17.83 -19.55 4.81
C SER A 125 18.43 -19.55 6.22
N ARG A 126 19.39 -20.43 6.48
CA ARG A 126 20.05 -20.56 7.78
C ARG A 126 20.95 -19.37 8.11
N ALA A 127 21.70 -18.85 7.15
CA ALA A 127 22.50 -17.63 7.33
C ALA A 127 21.62 -16.43 7.72
N GLY A 128 20.50 -16.22 7.03
CA GLY A 128 19.55 -15.16 7.37
C GLY A 128 18.95 -15.31 8.78
N ALA A 129 18.68 -16.55 9.20
CA ALA A 129 18.17 -16.86 10.54
C ALA A 129 19.21 -16.63 11.64
N LEU A 130 20.47 -17.01 11.40
CA LEU A 130 21.58 -16.74 12.32
C LEU A 130 21.85 -15.24 12.47
N TRP A 131 21.87 -14.47 11.36
CA TRP A 131 21.95 -13.01 11.42
C TRP A 131 20.89 -12.40 12.34
N GLN A 132 19.66 -12.91 12.28
CA GLN A 132 18.57 -12.44 13.14
C GLN A 132 18.83 -12.71 14.63
N LYS A 133 19.43 -13.85 14.99
CA LYS A 133 19.85 -14.13 16.38
C LYS A 133 20.87 -13.10 16.88
N PHE A 134 21.88 -12.77 16.07
CA PHE A 134 22.85 -11.73 16.43
C PHE A 134 22.20 -10.36 16.56
N ILE A 135 21.30 -10.00 15.64
CA ILE A 135 20.55 -8.74 15.68
C ILE A 135 19.69 -8.65 16.95
N ARG A 136 19.04 -9.76 17.35
CA ARG A 136 18.26 -9.86 18.57
C ARG A 136 19.11 -9.63 19.83
N ARG A 137 20.29 -10.26 19.92
CA ARG A 137 21.23 -10.03 21.03
C ARG A 137 21.73 -8.58 21.05
N ALA A 138 22.04 -8.00 19.89
CA ALA A 138 22.46 -6.60 19.80
C ALA A 138 21.34 -5.61 20.17
N ALA A 139 20.07 -5.97 19.90
CA ALA A 139 18.92 -5.18 20.31
C ALA A 139 18.76 -5.11 21.83
N LYS A 140 19.15 -6.16 22.58
CA LYS A 140 19.28 -6.10 24.05
C LYS A 140 20.18 -4.96 24.50
N ILE A 141 21.32 -4.80 23.83
CA ILE A 141 22.32 -3.77 24.16
C ILE A 141 21.77 -2.37 23.84
N ARG A 142 21.13 -2.19 22.67
CA ARG A 142 20.65 -0.88 22.22
C ARG A 142 19.36 -0.44 22.89
N PHE A 143 18.41 -1.35 23.08
CA PHE A 143 17.05 -1.07 23.53
C PHE A 143 16.75 -1.63 24.92
N GLY A 144 17.69 -2.32 25.56
CA GLY A 144 17.51 -2.95 26.87
C GLY A 144 16.68 -4.24 26.84
N ASN A 145 16.21 -4.70 25.67
CA ASN A 145 15.29 -5.83 25.58
C ASN A 145 15.47 -6.63 24.27
N GLU A 146 15.64 -7.95 24.38
CA GLU A 146 15.69 -8.84 23.21
C GLU A 146 14.31 -8.96 22.52
N ASN A 147 13.21 -8.76 23.24
CA ASN A 147 11.85 -8.88 22.71
C ASN A 147 11.47 -7.75 21.72
N SER A 148 12.38 -6.78 21.54
CA SER A 148 12.32 -5.79 20.46
C SER A 148 12.58 -6.39 19.08
N ILE A 149 13.07 -7.63 19.00
CA ILE A 149 13.27 -8.39 17.76
C ILE A 149 12.57 -9.75 17.91
N VAL A 150 11.78 -10.13 16.91
CA VAL A 150 11.12 -11.46 16.93
C VAL A 150 12.15 -12.57 16.95
N ASP A 151 11.92 -13.58 17.81
CA ASP A 151 12.83 -14.72 17.87
C ASP A 151 12.58 -15.73 16.74
N ILE A 152 13.61 -16.46 16.37
CA ILE A 152 13.60 -17.50 15.35
C ILE A 152 14.19 -18.79 15.92
N TYR A 153 13.52 -19.93 15.75
CA TYR A 153 13.90 -21.16 16.45
C TYR A 153 14.63 -22.15 15.55
N ALA A 154 14.13 -22.37 14.33
CA ALA A 154 14.66 -23.39 13.44
C ALA A 154 14.40 -23.08 11.97
N THR A 155 15.15 -23.76 11.10
CA THR A 155 14.97 -23.75 9.64
C THR A 155 14.62 -25.15 9.13
N PHE A 156 13.89 -25.23 8.01
CA PHE A 156 13.48 -26.49 7.40
C PHE A 156 13.32 -26.38 5.88
N VAL A 157 13.05 -27.51 5.22
CA VAL A 157 12.73 -27.58 3.79
C VAL A 157 11.31 -28.12 3.60
N ASP A 158 10.48 -27.34 2.90
CA ASP A 158 9.18 -27.79 2.42
C ASP A 158 9.33 -28.38 1.01
N GLU A 159 9.33 -29.70 0.92
CA GLU A 159 9.40 -30.36 -0.38
C GLU A 159 8.13 -30.16 -1.22
N THR A 160 6.95 -29.99 -0.61
CA THR A 160 5.67 -29.94 -1.34
C THR A 160 5.54 -28.65 -2.16
N LEU A 161 5.80 -27.51 -1.54
CA LEU A 161 5.89 -26.19 -2.17
C LEU A 161 7.24 -25.98 -2.87
N GLY A 162 8.25 -26.73 -2.46
CA GLY A 162 9.60 -26.70 -3.02
C GLY A 162 10.37 -25.46 -2.61
N SER A 163 10.43 -25.21 -1.30
CA SER A 163 11.02 -24.01 -0.70
C SER A 163 11.60 -24.29 0.67
N CYS A 164 12.68 -23.59 1.03
CA CYS A 164 13.09 -23.45 2.43
C CYS A 164 12.02 -22.69 3.24
N GLY A 165 12.03 -22.92 4.54
CA GLY A 165 11.17 -22.25 5.50
C GLY A 165 11.84 -22.12 6.86
N GLU A 166 11.19 -21.36 7.72
CA GLU A 166 11.65 -21.03 9.07
C GLU A 166 10.48 -20.99 10.04
N ILE A 167 10.75 -21.33 11.30
CA ILE A 167 9.81 -21.24 12.41
C ILE A 167 10.31 -20.20 13.41
N SER A 168 9.40 -19.32 13.81
CA SER A 168 9.66 -18.13 14.61
C SER A 168 8.58 -17.92 15.67
N GLU A 169 8.86 -17.04 16.62
CA GLU A 169 7.90 -16.60 17.63
C GLU A 169 6.63 -16.06 16.96
N TRP A 170 5.46 -16.47 17.47
CA TRP A 170 4.22 -15.79 17.14
C TRP A 170 4.09 -14.53 18.01
N VAL A 171 4.11 -13.36 17.37
CA VAL A 171 3.90 -12.08 18.05
C VAL A 171 2.41 -11.77 18.06
N GLU A 172 1.78 -11.78 19.23
CA GLU A 172 0.47 -11.17 19.43
C GLU A 172 0.66 -9.64 19.44
N GLY A 173 0.44 -9.03 18.29
CA GLY A 173 0.71 -7.61 18.07
C GLY A 173 -0.09 -7.03 16.93
N ARG A 174 -0.20 -5.70 16.95
CA ARG A 174 -0.91 -4.87 15.97
C ARG A 174 0.05 -3.93 15.26
N THR A 175 -0.42 -3.33 14.16
CA THR A 175 0.21 -2.12 13.64
C THR A 175 0.01 -0.94 14.60
N TRP A 176 0.73 0.15 14.38
CA TRP A 176 0.47 1.40 15.11
C TRP A 176 -0.95 1.94 14.83
N GLN A 177 -1.45 2.79 15.71
CA GLN A 177 -2.73 3.46 15.57
C GLN A 177 -2.61 4.77 14.82
N LEU A 178 -3.71 5.16 14.16
CA LEU A 178 -3.87 6.48 13.56
C LEU A 178 -4.24 7.48 14.67
N GLU A 179 -3.23 8.12 15.25
CA GLU A 179 -3.41 9.07 16.35
C GLU A 179 -3.94 10.43 15.86
N VAL A 180 -4.92 10.96 16.59
CA VAL A 180 -5.42 12.32 16.37
C VAL A 180 -4.41 13.33 16.88
N ASP A 181 -4.03 14.26 16.02
CA ASP A 181 -3.12 15.34 16.35
C ASP A 181 -3.67 16.68 15.82
N SER A 182 -3.82 17.65 16.73
CA SER A 182 -4.26 19.02 16.42
C SER A 182 -3.11 20.02 16.30
N HIS A 183 -1.86 19.54 16.37
CA HIS A 183 -0.62 20.33 16.26
C HIS A 183 0.33 19.71 15.23
N MET A 184 -0.21 19.37 14.04
CA MET A 184 0.57 18.76 12.95
C MET A 184 1.76 19.60 12.49
N ASP A 185 1.68 20.92 12.66
CA ASP A 185 2.77 21.86 12.38
C ASP A 185 3.94 21.69 13.37
N VAL A 186 3.67 21.46 14.65
CA VAL A 186 4.66 21.10 15.66
C VAL A 186 5.29 19.74 15.33
N LEU A 187 4.47 18.75 14.96
CA LEU A 187 4.97 17.44 14.51
C LEU A 187 5.85 17.57 13.26
N GLN A 188 5.47 18.40 12.28
CA GLN A 188 6.28 18.70 11.10
C GLN A 188 7.61 19.36 11.47
N GLN A 189 7.63 20.32 12.39
CA GLN A 189 8.86 20.93 12.88
C GLN A 189 9.78 19.90 13.54
N TRP A 190 9.22 19.02 14.38
CA TRP A 190 9.95 17.90 14.99
C TRP A 190 10.52 16.92 13.95
N ILE A 191 9.73 16.57 12.93
CA ILE A 191 10.17 15.72 11.82
C ILE A 191 11.41 16.30 11.10
N HIS A 192 11.50 17.62 11.01
CA HIS A 192 12.62 18.36 10.43
C HIS A 192 13.73 18.69 11.44
N ASN A 193 13.73 18.07 12.63
CA ASN A 193 14.69 18.29 13.72
C ASN A 193 14.78 19.75 14.21
N LYS A 194 13.68 20.51 14.15
CA LYS A 194 13.61 21.84 14.78
C LYS A 194 13.27 21.68 16.27
N LYS A 195 13.68 22.66 17.10
CA LYS A 195 13.27 22.71 18.51
C LYS A 195 11.76 22.96 18.59
N VAL A 196 11.07 22.17 19.40
CA VAL A 196 9.61 22.22 19.58
C VAL A 196 9.26 22.13 21.05
N ASP A 197 8.09 22.65 21.42
CA ASP A 197 7.51 22.46 22.75
C ASP A 197 7.02 21.02 22.90
N GLU A 198 7.64 20.26 23.81
CA GLU A 198 7.34 18.85 24.04
C GLU A 198 5.92 18.64 24.57
N ASN A 199 5.35 19.62 25.27
CA ASN A 199 3.98 19.53 25.81
C ASN A 199 2.91 19.57 24.71
N LYS A 200 3.22 20.18 23.57
CA LYS A 200 2.31 20.29 22.41
C LYS A 200 2.52 19.19 21.37
N LEU A 201 3.57 18.36 21.54
CA LEU A 201 3.98 17.39 20.53
C LEU A 201 3.10 16.12 20.60
N GLY A 202 2.18 15.97 19.65
CA GLY A 202 1.26 14.83 19.52
C GLY A 202 1.87 13.57 18.87
N SER A 203 0.98 12.66 18.44
CA SER A 203 1.29 11.40 17.74
C SER A 203 2.45 10.58 18.34
N ILE A 204 2.26 10.06 19.54
CA ILE A 204 3.29 9.34 20.31
C ILE A 204 3.69 8.04 19.60
N GLU A 205 2.75 7.21 19.15
CA GLU A 205 3.04 5.96 18.44
C GLU A 205 3.81 6.21 17.14
N TYR A 206 3.43 7.24 16.38
CA TYR A 206 4.16 7.63 15.17
C TYR A 206 5.62 8.01 15.49
N ARG A 207 5.83 8.84 16.52
CA ARG A 207 7.16 9.30 16.94
C ARG A 207 8.00 8.16 17.45
N SER A 208 7.48 7.36 18.38
CA SER A 208 8.19 6.22 18.97
C SER A 208 8.61 5.22 17.90
N LYS A 209 7.74 4.89 16.94
CA LYS A 209 8.12 4.00 15.84
C LYS A 209 9.17 4.61 14.91
N LYS A 210 9.07 5.91 14.60
CA LYS A 210 10.08 6.60 13.80
C LYS A 210 11.46 6.61 14.48
N ILE A 211 11.50 6.86 15.78
CA ILE A 211 12.73 6.82 16.59
C ILE A 211 13.28 5.39 16.63
N PHE A 212 12.45 4.41 16.98
CA PHE A 212 12.83 2.99 17.04
C PHE A 212 13.42 2.52 15.71
N MET A 213 12.74 2.77 14.59
CA MET A 213 13.24 2.37 13.26
C MET A 213 14.54 3.08 12.90
N LYS A 214 14.70 4.36 13.23
CA LYS A 214 15.95 5.11 13.00
C LYS A 214 17.11 4.52 13.79
N GLU A 215 16.92 4.27 15.09
CA GLU A 215 17.94 3.66 15.94
C GLU A 215 18.22 2.22 15.56
N PHE A 216 17.20 1.48 15.10
CA PHE A 216 17.37 0.11 14.64
C PHE A 216 18.17 0.03 13.34
N VAL A 217 17.88 0.89 12.37
CA VAL A 217 18.70 1.03 11.15
C VAL A 217 20.15 1.39 11.51
N LYS A 218 20.35 2.27 12.48
CA LYS A 218 21.68 2.64 12.97
C LYS A 218 22.42 1.43 13.57
N LEU A 219 21.75 0.67 14.44
CA LEU A 219 22.29 -0.58 15.01
C LEU A 219 22.69 -1.58 13.91
N LEU A 220 21.82 -1.82 12.92
CA LEU A 220 22.12 -2.72 11.81
C LEU A 220 23.35 -2.25 11.00
N ASN A 221 23.49 -0.95 10.77
CA ASN A 221 24.66 -0.40 10.08
C ASN A 221 25.96 -0.58 10.89
N GLU A 222 25.91 -0.41 12.22
CA GLU A 222 27.06 -0.61 13.12
C GLU A 222 27.52 -2.07 13.12
N MET A 223 26.58 -3.02 13.17
CA MET A 223 26.86 -4.46 13.08
C MET A 223 27.31 -4.91 11.67
N GLY A 224 27.16 -4.06 10.66
CA GLY A 224 27.46 -4.38 9.27
C GLY A 224 26.33 -5.07 8.50
N GLY A 225 25.12 -5.13 9.05
CA GLY A 225 23.89 -5.62 8.40
C GLY A 225 23.22 -4.57 7.51
N TYR A 226 23.99 -3.90 6.65
CA TYR A 226 23.50 -2.75 5.87
C TYR A 226 22.30 -3.05 4.98
N GLU A 227 22.29 -4.21 4.33
CA GLU A 227 21.24 -4.57 3.39
C GLU A 227 19.99 -5.10 4.11
N PHE A 228 20.15 -5.61 5.33
CA PHE A 228 19.01 -5.89 6.23
C PHE A 228 18.34 -4.58 6.67
N ALA A 229 19.12 -3.52 6.94
CA ALA A 229 18.62 -2.23 7.38
C ALA A 229 17.59 -1.61 6.42
N ARG A 230 17.70 -1.90 5.12
CA ARG A 230 16.72 -1.47 4.09
C ARG A 230 15.28 -1.83 4.45
N GLN A 231 15.05 -2.98 5.08
CA GLN A 231 13.69 -3.42 5.44
C GLN A 231 13.04 -2.56 6.53
N TYR A 232 13.83 -1.70 7.19
CA TYR A 232 13.43 -0.84 8.29
C TYR A 232 13.72 0.65 8.00
N GLU A 233 14.14 0.99 6.77
CA GLU A 233 14.43 2.36 6.37
C GLU A 233 13.14 3.16 6.15
N TRP A 234 12.91 4.13 7.02
CA TRP A 234 11.67 4.91 7.07
C TRP A 234 11.27 5.52 5.72
N SER A 235 12.24 6.05 4.96
CA SER A 235 12.02 6.70 3.67
C SER A 235 11.58 5.76 2.53
N THR A 236 11.52 4.45 2.77
CA THR A 236 11.00 3.49 1.77
C THR A 236 9.47 3.49 1.70
N CYS A 237 8.79 4.07 2.70
CA CYS A 237 7.32 4.13 2.82
C CYS A 237 6.58 2.79 2.92
N LYS A 238 7.31 1.67 2.90
CA LYS A 238 6.78 0.29 2.95
C LYS A 238 7.37 -0.55 4.09
N SER A 239 8.33 -0.02 4.83
CA SER A 239 9.04 -0.72 5.91
C SER A 239 8.28 -0.72 7.24
N GLN A 240 7.33 0.19 7.40
CA GLN A 240 6.64 0.43 8.67
C GLN A 240 5.84 -0.79 9.16
N PRO A 241 5.17 -1.58 8.30
CA PRO A 241 4.51 -2.81 8.72
C PRO A 241 5.46 -3.86 9.31
N ASN A 242 6.78 -3.79 9.02
CA ASN A 242 7.78 -4.70 9.60
C ASN A 242 8.12 -4.41 11.07
N CYS A 243 7.54 -3.36 11.66
CA CYS A 243 7.61 -3.14 13.10
C CYS A 243 6.20 -3.18 13.67
N LEU A 244 5.90 -4.21 14.44
CA LEU A 244 4.63 -4.36 15.13
C LEU A 244 4.72 -3.77 16.54
N LYS A 245 3.57 -3.53 17.15
CA LYS A 245 3.44 -3.19 18.56
C LYS A 245 2.77 -4.36 19.26
N ARG A 246 3.41 -4.91 20.29
CA ARG A 246 2.81 -5.99 21.11
C ARG A 246 1.53 -5.47 21.78
N GLU A 247 0.53 -6.34 21.91
CA GLU A 247 -0.71 -5.99 22.59
C GLU A 247 -0.47 -5.57 24.05
N GLN A 248 -1.36 -4.74 24.60
CA GLN A 248 -1.34 -4.28 26.00
C GLN A 248 -0.04 -3.58 26.43
N THR A 249 0.55 -2.79 25.53
CA THR A 249 1.75 -1.97 25.82
C THR A 249 1.43 -0.47 25.77
N SER A 250 2.20 0.34 26.50
CA SER A 250 2.07 1.80 26.49
C SER A 250 2.28 2.38 25.08
N PRO A 251 1.67 3.53 24.71
CA PRO A 251 1.81 4.12 23.37
C PRO A 251 3.25 4.35 22.90
N ASP A 252 4.15 4.64 23.82
CA ASP A 252 5.57 4.90 23.58
C ASP A 252 6.46 3.64 23.53
N GLY A 253 5.97 2.48 24.00
CA GLY A 253 6.72 1.23 24.11
C GLY A 253 6.21 0.07 23.24
N GLY A 254 6.76 -1.13 23.50
CA GLY A 254 6.23 -2.39 22.97
C GLY A 254 6.51 -2.68 21.49
N LEU A 255 7.40 -1.94 20.83
CA LEU A 255 7.75 -2.15 19.43
C LEU A 255 8.64 -3.39 19.25
N VAL A 256 8.30 -4.19 18.25
CA VAL A 256 9.04 -5.39 17.85
C VAL A 256 9.25 -5.42 16.35
N ALA A 257 10.51 -5.54 15.92
CA ALA A 257 10.84 -5.76 14.52
C ALA A 257 10.56 -7.21 14.13
N VAL A 258 9.83 -7.36 13.03
CA VAL A 258 9.48 -8.63 12.39
C VAL A 258 9.95 -8.60 10.94
N ASP A 259 9.83 -9.76 10.26
CA ASP A 259 10.18 -9.95 8.85
C ASP A 259 11.60 -9.50 8.45
N PHE A 260 12.57 -10.38 8.66
CA PHE A 260 13.97 -10.16 8.32
C PHE A 260 14.36 -10.65 6.92
N ARG A 261 13.40 -11.07 6.08
CA ARG A 261 13.68 -11.68 4.77
C ARG A 261 13.30 -10.75 3.64
N ALA A 262 14.32 -10.23 2.95
CA ALA A 262 14.10 -9.37 1.80
C ALA A 262 13.38 -10.13 0.67
N GLY A 263 12.28 -9.56 0.18
CA GLY A 263 11.52 -10.17 -0.91
C GLY A 263 12.02 -9.82 -2.31
N LEU A 264 12.78 -8.73 -2.48
CA LEU A 264 13.21 -8.24 -3.79
C LEU A 264 14.64 -7.68 -3.73
N ALA A 265 15.47 -8.07 -4.69
CA ALA A 265 16.78 -7.45 -4.90
C ALA A 265 16.63 -5.98 -5.31
N LEU A 266 17.54 -5.14 -4.81
CA LEU A 266 17.63 -3.73 -5.19
C LEU A 266 18.60 -3.62 -6.37
N LEU A 267 18.05 -3.38 -7.55
CA LEU A 267 18.82 -3.12 -8.76
C LEU A 267 19.13 -1.61 -8.87
N PRO A 268 20.26 -1.23 -9.47
CA PRO A 268 20.68 0.18 -9.53
C PRO A 268 19.76 1.06 -10.40
N PHE A 269 19.02 0.46 -11.34
CA PHE A 269 18.11 1.15 -12.27
C PHE A 269 16.63 0.90 -11.97
N LEU A 270 16.29 0.18 -10.89
CA LEU A 270 14.90 -0.15 -10.55
C LEU A 270 14.60 0.20 -9.08
N PRO A 271 14.58 1.50 -8.72
CA PRO A 271 14.17 1.93 -7.39
C PRO A 271 12.68 1.62 -7.19
N MET A 272 12.35 0.89 -6.12
CA MET A 272 10.99 0.47 -5.80
C MET A 272 10.31 1.40 -4.78
N SER A 273 11.00 2.46 -4.35
CA SER A 273 10.53 3.47 -3.40
C SER A 273 11.44 4.70 -3.44
N PRO A 274 10.99 5.87 -2.96
CA PRO A 274 11.83 7.07 -2.89
C PRO A 274 13.13 6.87 -2.08
N GLY A 275 13.06 6.12 -0.98
CA GLY A 275 14.24 5.79 -0.18
C GLY A 275 15.27 4.92 -0.91
N ASP A 276 14.84 4.11 -1.89
CA ASP A 276 15.74 3.21 -2.61
C ASP A 276 16.81 3.96 -3.40
N PHE A 277 16.56 5.17 -3.91
CA PHE A 277 17.58 5.98 -4.62
C PHE A 277 18.81 6.25 -3.74
N LYS A 278 18.57 6.68 -2.50
CA LYS A 278 19.64 6.92 -1.52
C LYS A 278 20.38 5.63 -1.16
N LEU A 279 19.63 4.53 -1.02
CA LEU A 279 20.21 3.22 -0.69
C LEU A 279 21.05 2.65 -1.84
N ILE A 280 20.63 2.82 -3.09
CA ILE A 280 21.41 2.46 -4.28
C ILE A 280 22.73 3.23 -4.26
N GLY A 281 22.70 4.56 -4.10
CA GLY A 281 23.92 5.37 -4.02
C GLY A 281 24.86 4.92 -2.90
N LYS A 282 24.34 4.68 -1.69
CA LYS A 282 25.14 4.13 -0.57
C LYS A 282 25.71 2.74 -0.87
N GLY A 283 24.98 1.89 -1.57
CA GLY A 283 25.45 0.56 -2.01
C GLY A 283 26.64 0.68 -2.95
N ILE A 284 26.49 1.50 -4.00
CA ILE A 284 27.54 1.74 -4.99
C ILE A 284 28.82 2.28 -4.32
N LEU A 285 28.69 3.23 -3.40
CA LEU A 285 29.83 3.75 -2.62
C LEU A 285 30.55 2.68 -1.77
N ARG A 286 29.86 1.59 -1.42
CA ARG A 286 30.44 0.44 -0.71
C ARG A 286 30.93 -0.67 -1.65
N GLY A 287 30.84 -0.48 -2.96
CA GLY A 287 31.18 -1.49 -3.96
C GLY A 287 30.09 -2.55 -4.19
N SER A 288 28.85 -2.29 -3.80
CA SER A 288 27.70 -3.18 -4.04
C SER A 288 26.74 -2.54 -5.06
N LEU A 289 26.80 -3.04 -6.31
CA LEU A 289 25.92 -2.59 -7.39
C LEU A 289 24.48 -3.11 -7.23
N VAL A 290 24.34 -4.34 -6.74
CA VAL A 290 23.06 -4.99 -6.47
C VAL A 290 23.03 -5.37 -5.00
N GLN A 291 21.99 -4.93 -4.29
CA GLN A 291 21.85 -5.19 -2.85
C GLN A 291 20.73 -6.20 -2.60
N PHE A 292 21.05 -7.24 -1.83
CA PHE A 292 20.12 -8.23 -1.31
C PHE A 292 20.75 -8.96 -0.12
N ASP A 293 20.21 -8.69 1.09
CA ASP A 293 20.48 -9.39 2.36
C ASP A 293 21.94 -9.65 2.73
N ARG A 294 22.91 -8.90 2.18
CA ARG A 294 24.34 -9.04 2.50
C ARG A 294 24.75 -8.27 3.74
N GLY A 295 25.42 -8.98 4.65
CA GLY A 295 26.06 -8.42 5.84
C GLY A 295 27.58 -8.54 5.82
N SER A 296 28.26 -7.69 6.58
CA SER A 296 29.72 -7.68 6.73
C SER A 296 30.14 -8.47 7.98
N LEU A 297 30.55 -9.73 7.79
CA LEU A 297 31.01 -10.61 8.87
C LEU A 297 32.18 -10.01 9.68
N LYS A 298 33.09 -9.28 9.03
CA LYS A 298 34.19 -8.58 9.71
C LYS A 298 33.67 -7.52 10.69
N LYS A 299 32.61 -6.80 10.33
CA LYS A 299 32.01 -5.78 11.20
C LYS A 299 31.20 -6.42 12.32
N LEU A 300 30.50 -7.51 12.04
CA LEU A 300 29.81 -8.27 13.08
C LEU A 300 30.82 -8.82 14.12
N ALA A 301 31.94 -9.39 13.67
CA ALA A 301 33.01 -9.85 14.56
C ALA A 301 33.57 -8.70 15.42
N ALA A 302 33.83 -7.54 14.81
CA ALA A 302 34.30 -6.37 15.56
C ALA A 302 33.25 -5.86 16.57
N PHE A 303 31.97 -5.87 16.20
CA PHE A 303 30.87 -5.52 17.10
C PHE A 303 30.78 -6.49 18.29
N MET A 304 30.86 -7.80 18.03
CA MET A 304 30.88 -8.83 19.07
C MET A 304 32.07 -8.65 20.00
N ALA A 305 33.26 -8.33 19.47
CA ALA A 305 34.45 -8.10 20.30
C ALA A 305 34.29 -6.88 21.23
N ASN A 306 33.62 -5.81 20.76
CA ASN A 306 33.32 -4.63 21.60
C ASN A 306 32.33 -4.93 22.74
N TYR A 307 31.54 -6.01 22.61
CA TYR A 307 30.54 -6.44 23.59
C TYR A 307 30.74 -7.92 23.97
N ASP A 308 31.99 -8.38 24.13
CA ASP A 308 32.32 -9.82 24.23
C ASP A 308 31.55 -10.55 25.34
N ALA A 309 31.34 -9.91 26.49
CA ALA A 309 30.57 -10.48 27.60
C ALA A 309 29.11 -10.82 27.22
N GLU A 310 28.49 -10.05 26.33
CA GLU A 310 27.10 -10.28 25.88
C GLU A 310 27.01 -11.27 24.71
N PHE A 311 28.13 -11.66 24.09
CA PHE A 311 28.17 -12.57 22.94
C PHE A 311 29.02 -13.83 23.17
N SER A 312 29.49 -14.06 24.39
CA SER A 312 30.40 -15.15 24.73
C SER A 312 29.84 -16.54 24.39
N ASP A 313 28.53 -16.71 24.56
CA ASP A 313 27.75 -17.93 24.27
C ASP A 313 27.46 -18.13 22.76
N MET A 314 27.69 -17.12 21.91
CA MET A 314 27.32 -17.15 20.50
C MET A 314 28.51 -17.40 19.55
N LYS A 315 29.71 -17.72 20.07
CA LYS A 315 30.94 -17.93 19.27
C LYS A 315 30.79 -19.10 18.29
N ASP A 316 30.13 -20.18 18.70
CA ASP A 316 29.85 -21.33 17.84
C ASP A 316 28.80 -21.00 16.76
N GLN A 317 27.76 -20.25 17.12
CA GLN A 317 26.77 -19.76 16.15
C GLN A 317 27.40 -18.80 15.13
N PHE A 318 28.40 -18.01 15.53
CA PHE A 318 29.09 -17.10 14.62
C PHE A 318 29.95 -17.87 13.62
N SER A 319 30.66 -18.91 14.09
CA SER A 319 31.40 -19.83 13.22
C SER A 319 30.48 -20.51 12.20
N GLU A 320 29.26 -20.89 12.63
CA GLU A 320 28.24 -21.42 11.73
C GLU A 320 27.80 -20.39 10.68
N LEU A 321 27.54 -19.16 11.12
CA LEU A 321 27.11 -18.09 10.23
C LEU A 321 28.16 -17.85 9.14
N VAL A 322 29.45 -17.84 9.50
CA VAL A 322 30.57 -17.71 8.56
C VAL A 322 30.55 -18.84 7.52
N GLU A 323 30.33 -20.08 7.95
CA GLU A 323 30.23 -21.24 7.04
C GLU A 323 29.04 -21.13 6.09
N MET A 324 27.85 -20.84 6.63
CA MET A 324 26.61 -20.73 5.87
C MET A 324 26.64 -19.55 4.88
N GLU A 325 27.18 -18.40 5.29
CA GLU A 325 27.43 -17.25 4.40
C GLU A 325 28.42 -17.61 3.29
N ASN A 326 29.49 -18.34 3.59
CA ASN A 326 30.44 -18.77 2.57
C ASN A 326 29.81 -19.74 1.56
N ILE A 327 28.90 -20.65 1.98
CA ILE A 327 28.15 -21.49 1.05
C ILE A 327 27.18 -20.63 0.22
N TYR A 328 26.41 -19.75 0.88
CA TYR A 328 25.41 -18.90 0.24
C TYR A 328 26.03 -17.93 -0.78
N ARG A 329 27.04 -17.14 -0.42
CA ARG A 329 27.59 -16.13 -1.35
C ARG A 329 28.35 -16.73 -2.53
N ASN A 330 28.75 -18.00 -2.43
CA ASN A 330 29.39 -18.74 -3.52
C ASN A 330 28.42 -19.71 -4.24
N SER A 331 27.10 -19.63 -4.01
CA SER A 331 26.12 -20.56 -4.60
C SER A 331 25.56 -20.10 -5.95
N VAL A 332 25.83 -18.86 -6.35
CA VAL A 332 25.35 -18.23 -7.59
C VAL A 332 26.50 -17.50 -8.29
N PRO A 333 26.39 -17.25 -9.62
CA PRO A 333 27.42 -16.51 -10.34
C PRO A 333 27.71 -15.15 -9.72
N ASP A 334 26.66 -14.38 -9.39
CA ASP A 334 26.78 -13.03 -8.80
C ASP A 334 27.93 -12.23 -9.41
N ILE A 335 27.80 -11.95 -10.71
CA ILE A 335 28.85 -11.30 -11.51
C ILE A 335 29.27 -9.97 -10.87
N THR A 336 28.32 -9.31 -10.19
CA THR A 336 28.52 -8.01 -9.53
C THR A 336 29.46 -8.04 -8.33
N HIS A 337 29.73 -9.21 -7.75
CA HIS A 337 30.65 -9.32 -6.60
C HIS A 337 31.74 -10.38 -6.78
N ASN A 338 31.52 -11.42 -7.60
CA ASN A 338 32.54 -12.42 -7.86
C ASN A 338 33.53 -11.97 -8.95
N HIS A 339 33.11 -11.13 -9.90
CA HIS A 339 33.96 -10.60 -10.98
C HIS A 339 34.85 -11.69 -11.62
N PHE A 340 36.17 -11.46 -11.65
CA PHE A 340 37.16 -12.38 -12.22
C PHE A 340 37.27 -13.73 -11.47
N ARG A 341 36.78 -13.87 -10.23
CA ARG A 341 36.82 -15.15 -9.49
C ARG A 341 36.09 -16.25 -10.24
N LEU A 342 35.10 -15.90 -11.07
CA LEU A 342 34.37 -16.84 -11.93
C LEU A 342 35.27 -17.51 -12.99
N LEU A 343 36.40 -16.90 -13.35
CA LEU A 343 37.31 -17.43 -14.36
C LEU A 343 38.30 -18.46 -13.80
N TYR A 344 38.65 -18.37 -12.52
CA TYR A 344 39.77 -19.15 -11.97
C TYR A 344 39.49 -19.87 -10.65
N SER A 345 38.43 -19.57 -9.90
CA SER A 345 38.25 -20.14 -8.55
C SER A 345 37.58 -21.53 -8.58
N PRO A 346 38.32 -22.63 -8.34
CA PRO A 346 37.73 -23.97 -8.35
C PRO A 346 36.77 -24.19 -7.17
N LYS A 347 37.05 -23.54 -6.03
CA LYS A 347 36.19 -23.59 -4.84
C LYS A 347 34.82 -22.98 -5.14
N LEU A 348 34.79 -21.81 -5.80
CA LEU A 348 33.54 -21.15 -6.20
C LEU A 348 32.71 -22.05 -7.12
N TRP A 349 33.31 -22.58 -8.18
CA TRP A 349 32.61 -23.49 -9.10
C TRP A 349 32.11 -24.76 -8.40
N LYS A 350 32.91 -25.37 -7.53
CA LYS A 350 32.49 -26.54 -6.76
C LYS A 350 31.23 -26.22 -5.93
N THR A 351 31.23 -25.10 -5.21
CA THR A 351 30.09 -24.68 -4.38
C THR A 351 28.86 -24.34 -5.23
N MET A 352 29.01 -23.56 -6.31
CA MET A 352 27.90 -23.23 -7.22
C MET A 352 27.22 -24.49 -7.77
N LEU A 353 28.00 -25.47 -8.26
CA LEU A 353 27.45 -26.70 -8.82
C LEU A 353 26.76 -27.55 -7.76
N SER A 354 27.36 -27.73 -6.57
CA SER A 354 26.73 -28.48 -5.48
C SER A 354 25.43 -27.82 -5.01
N SER A 355 25.43 -26.50 -4.84
CA SER A 355 24.26 -25.74 -4.41
C SER A 355 23.17 -25.71 -5.48
N ALA A 356 23.53 -25.71 -6.77
CA ALA A 356 22.55 -25.82 -7.86
C ALA A 356 21.80 -27.15 -7.79
N VAL A 357 22.51 -28.26 -7.56
CA VAL A 357 21.92 -29.60 -7.40
C VAL A 357 20.98 -29.64 -6.19
N THR A 358 21.41 -29.14 -5.03
CA THR A 358 20.55 -29.02 -3.83
C THR A 358 19.30 -28.17 -4.14
N GLY A 359 19.47 -27.03 -4.81
CA GLY A 359 18.35 -26.17 -5.20
C GLY A 359 17.42 -26.77 -6.25
N TRP A 360 17.89 -27.71 -7.08
CA TRP A 360 17.03 -28.49 -7.98
C TRP A 360 16.24 -29.54 -7.21
N LYS A 361 16.85 -30.18 -6.22
CA LYS A 361 16.18 -31.14 -5.33
C LYS A 361 15.11 -30.45 -4.48
N VAL A 362 15.43 -29.34 -3.81
CA VAL A 362 14.47 -28.54 -3.03
C VAL A 362 13.26 -28.14 -3.87
N ARG A 363 13.47 -27.70 -5.12
CA ARG A 363 12.37 -27.32 -6.04
C ARG A 363 11.63 -28.50 -6.68
N ASN A 364 11.93 -29.73 -6.31
CA ASN A 364 11.39 -30.94 -6.94
C ASN A 364 11.60 -30.98 -8.46
N LEU A 365 12.74 -30.48 -8.94
CA LEU A 365 13.16 -30.62 -10.34
C LEU A 365 13.86 -31.95 -10.57
N ILE A 366 14.55 -32.50 -9.57
CA ILE A 366 15.23 -33.80 -9.67
C ILE A 366 14.78 -34.75 -8.57
N SER A 367 14.91 -36.07 -8.79
CA SER A 367 14.71 -37.09 -7.75
C SER A 367 15.93 -37.24 -6.84
N GLN A 368 15.76 -37.90 -5.69
CA GLN A 368 16.84 -38.23 -4.75
C GLN A 368 17.97 -39.02 -5.42
N GLU A 369 17.62 -40.02 -6.23
CA GLU A 369 18.59 -40.82 -6.98
C GLU A 369 19.41 -39.96 -7.96
N THR A 370 18.77 -39.02 -8.64
CA THR A 370 19.44 -38.13 -9.58
C THR A 370 20.34 -37.13 -8.86
N GLU A 371 19.92 -36.62 -7.70
CA GLU A 371 20.77 -35.78 -6.85
C GLU A 371 22.09 -36.46 -6.54
N VAL A 372 22.07 -37.70 -6.03
CA VAL A 372 23.29 -38.46 -5.69
C VAL A 372 24.19 -38.64 -6.91
N LYS A 373 23.62 -38.88 -8.10
CA LYS A 373 24.39 -39.00 -9.36
C LYS A 373 25.03 -37.67 -9.78
N LEU A 374 24.29 -36.56 -9.72
CA LEU A 374 24.75 -35.24 -10.13
C LEU A 374 25.80 -34.67 -9.15
N GLN A 375 25.70 -34.96 -7.85
CA GLN A 375 26.73 -34.59 -6.88
C GLN A 375 28.08 -35.27 -7.18
N LYS A 376 28.06 -36.50 -7.73
CA LYS A 376 29.28 -37.24 -8.11
C LYS A 376 29.82 -36.82 -9.49
N ASN A 377 28.96 -36.52 -10.45
CA ASN A 377 29.37 -36.20 -11.82
C ASN A 377 29.31 -34.70 -12.12
N ARG A 378 30.46 -34.01 -11.94
CA ARG A 378 30.56 -32.56 -12.14
C ARG A 378 30.38 -32.11 -13.59
N PHE A 379 30.78 -32.94 -14.56
CA PHE A 379 30.71 -32.57 -15.97
C PHE A 379 29.25 -32.42 -16.42
N ILE A 380 28.40 -33.40 -16.10
CA ILE A 380 26.96 -33.33 -16.41
C ILE A 380 26.30 -32.17 -15.65
N THR A 381 26.64 -32.02 -14.36
CA THR A 381 26.09 -30.96 -13.52
C THR A 381 26.44 -29.57 -14.05
N PHE A 382 27.64 -29.38 -14.58
CA PHE A 382 28.06 -28.12 -15.22
C PHE A 382 27.18 -27.75 -16.42
N TRP A 383 26.94 -28.69 -17.34
CA TRP A 383 26.08 -28.43 -18.49
C TRP A 383 24.62 -28.17 -18.09
N LEU A 384 24.08 -28.93 -17.13
CA LEU A 384 22.75 -28.66 -16.59
C LEU A 384 22.67 -27.33 -15.85
N PHE A 385 23.76 -26.90 -15.21
CA PHE A 385 23.87 -25.59 -14.59
C PHE A 385 23.79 -24.47 -15.62
N LEU A 386 24.52 -24.55 -16.74
CA LEU A 386 24.42 -23.58 -17.83
C LEU A 386 22.99 -23.51 -18.40
N ILE A 387 22.35 -24.66 -18.60
CA ILE A 387 20.94 -24.73 -19.01
C ILE A 387 20.02 -24.07 -17.98
N SER A 388 20.32 -24.19 -16.68
CA SER A 388 19.52 -23.63 -15.60
C SER A 388 19.47 -22.10 -15.59
N ILE A 389 20.48 -21.45 -16.18
CA ILE A 389 20.58 -19.99 -16.28
C ILE A 389 19.53 -19.45 -17.27
N ILE A 390 19.15 -20.25 -18.28
CA ILE A 390 18.14 -19.85 -19.27
C ILE A 390 16.79 -19.64 -18.57
N PRO A 391 16.25 -18.40 -18.55
CA PRO A 391 15.01 -18.10 -17.86
C PRO A 391 13.86 -18.95 -18.39
N ILE A 392 12.97 -19.38 -17.49
CA ILE A 392 11.73 -20.12 -17.78
C ILE A 392 11.95 -21.53 -18.34
N ILE A 393 12.71 -21.72 -19.42
CA ILE A 393 12.88 -23.00 -20.13
C ILE A 393 13.85 -23.93 -19.39
N GLY A 394 14.94 -23.39 -18.83
CA GLY A 394 15.99 -24.18 -18.18
C GLY A 394 15.48 -25.13 -17.10
N LYS A 395 14.57 -24.65 -16.25
CA LYS A 395 13.95 -25.48 -15.19
C LYS A 395 13.14 -26.66 -15.73
N TYR A 396 12.51 -26.53 -16.90
CA TYR A 396 11.74 -27.62 -17.51
C TYR A 396 12.67 -28.66 -18.14
N ILE A 397 13.77 -28.24 -18.76
CA ILE A 397 14.80 -29.15 -19.28
C ILE A 397 15.41 -29.96 -18.13
N ILE A 398 15.83 -29.31 -17.05
CA ILE A 398 16.38 -29.98 -15.88
C ILE A 398 15.37 -30.96 -15.29
N LYS A 399 14.10 -30.54 -15.19
CA LYS A 399 13.03 -31.40 -14.69
C LYS A 399 12.78 -32.61 -15.58
N PHE A 400 12.83 -32.42 -16.90
CA PHE A 400 12.76 -33.51 -17.86
C PHE A 400 13.95 -34.46 -17.68
N CYS A 401 15.19 -33.97 -17.62
CA CYS A 401 16.37 -34.82 -17.47
C CYS A 401 16.39 -35.58 -16.13
N GLY A 402 15.99 -34.94 -15.03
CA GLY A 402 16.25 -35.45 -13.67
C GLY A 402 15.05 -35.96 -12.87
N ASN A 403 13.81 -35.83 -13.37
CA ASN A 403 12.61 -36.36 -12.70
C ASN A 403 11.89 -37.40 -13.57
N LYS A 404 12.19 -38.67 -13.31
CA LYS A 404 11.62 -39.82 -14.04
C LYS A 404 10.09 -39.83 -14.00
N SER A 405 9.49 -39.68 -12.82
CA SER A 405 8.03 -39.68 -12.64
C SER A 405 7.35 -38.56 -13.43
N TRP A 406 7.98 -37.37 -13.48
CA TRP A 406 7.48 -36.25 -14.26
C TRP A 406 7.53 -36.54 -15.76
N ARG A 407 8.64 -37.04 -16.30
CA ARG A 407 8.71 -37.43 -17.71
C ARG A 407 7.65 -38.46 -18.08
N THR A 408 7.59 -39.55 -17.31
CA THR A 408 6.66 -40.65 -17.57
C THR A 408 5.21 -40.16 -17.52
N HIS A 409 4.89 -39.20 -16.63
CA HIS A 409 3.57 -38.57 -16.59
C HIS A 409 3.19 -37.92 -17.93
N TYR A 410 4.04 -37.03 -18.46
CA TYR A 410 3.73 -36.29 -19.69
C TYR A 410 3.78 -37.18 -20.93
N PHE A 411 4.73 -38.12 -21.02
CA PHE A 411 4.73 -39.10 -22.12
C PHE A 411 3.45 -39.94 -22.11
N LYS A 412 3.02 -40.44 -20.95
CA LYS A 412 1.80 -41.27 -20.83
C LYS A 412 0.52 -40.51 -21.20
N MET A 413 0.49 -39.19 -21.08
CA MET A 413 -0.63 -38.38 -21.56
C MET A 413 -0.78 -38.41 -23.08
N LEU A 414 0.31 -38.58 -23.84
CA LEU A 414 0.30 -38.52 -25.30
C LEU A 414 -0.26 -39.79 -25.95
N TYR A 415 0.01 -40.96 -25.36
CA TYR A 415 -0.36 -42.26 -25.97
C TYR A 415 -1.44 -43.05 -25.20
N ASN A 416 -1.84 -42.63 -23.99
CA ASN A 416 -2.87 -43.33 -23.22
C ASN A 416 -4.07 -42.41 -22.92
N TRP A 417 -5.11 -42.51 -23.75
CA TRP A 417 -6.34 -41.72 -23.62
C TRP A 417 -7.02 -41.85 -22.25
N LYS A 418 -7.07 -43.04 -21.65
CA LYS A 418 -7.62 -43.25 -20.30
C LYS A 418 -6.80 -42.52 -19.24
N TYR A 419 -5.48 -42.45 -19.42
CA TYR A 419 -4.59 -41.69 -18.54
C TYR A 419 -4.73 -40.17 -18.74
N LEU A 420 -4.87 -39.71 -19.99
CA LEU A 420 -5.14 -38.31 -20.31
C LEU A 420 -6.44 -37.84 -19.67
N ALA A 421 -7.53 -38.61 -19.79
CA ALA A 421 -8.82 -38.30 -19.18
C ALA A 421 -8.72 -38.20 -17.64
N ARG A 422 -8.04 -39.15 -16.98
CA ARG A 422 -7.76 -39.07 -15.53
C ARG A 422 -6.91 -37.85 -15.16
N THR A 423 -5.97 -37.46 -16.02
CA THR A 423 -5.10 -36.30 -15.80
C THR A 423 -5.85 -34.99 -15.95
N ILE A 424 -6.76 -34.88 -16.93
CA ILE A 424 -7.65 -33.73 -17.09
C ILE A 424 -8.56 -33.62 -15.86
N LYS A 425 -9.16 -34.73 -15.41
CA LYS A 425 -9.98 -34.76 -14.19
C LYS A 425 -9.20 -34.30 -12.97
N ALA A 426 -8.01 -34.86 -12.72
CA ALA A 426 -7.15 -34.44 -11.62
C ALA A 426 -6.75 -32.95 -11.72
N SER A 427 -6.34 -32.48 -12.90
CA SER A 427 -5.92 -31.10 -13.12
C SER A 427 -7.07 -30.11 -12.98
N SER A 428 -8.28 -30.50 -13.36
CA SER A 428 -9.50 -29.71 -13.16
C SER A 428 -9.86 -29.59 -11.67
N ALA A 429 -9.71 -30.65 -10.87
CA ALA A 429 -9.87 -30.59 -9.42
C ALA A 429 -8.81 -29.70 -8.76
N GLU A 430 -7.54 -29.80 -9.17
CA GLU A 430 -6.45 -28.94 -8.72
C GLU A 430 -6.71 -27.45 -9.03
N LYS A 431 -7.22 -27.14 -10.23
CA LYS A 431 -7.60 -25.78 -10.61
C LYS A 431 -8.84 -25.28 -9.87
N ALA A 432 -9.86 -26.13 -9.69
CA ALA A 432 -11.06 -25.80 -8.93
C ALA A 432 -10.72 -25.42 -7.48
N ILE A 433 -9.78 -26.11 -6.81
CA ILE A 433 -9.29 -25.73 -5.47
C ILE A 433 -8.74 -24.31 -5.49
N ASN A 434 -7.93 -23.97 -6.49
CA ASN A 434 -7.33 -22.64 -6.60
C ASN A 434 -8.37 -21.54 -6.88
N TRP A 435 -9.34 -21.81 -7.75
CA TRP A 435 -10.43 -20.88 -8.04
C TRP A 435 -11.34 -20.67 -6.83
N LEU A 436 -11.71 -21.75 -6.14
CA LEU A 436 -12.50 -21.70 -4.92
C LEU A 436 -11.77 -20.88 -3.84
N ARG A 437 -10.46 -21.10 -3.68
CA ARG A 437 -9.60 -20.36 -2.75
C ARG A 437 -9.52 -18.86 -3.04
N GLN A 438 -9.56 -18.48 -4.31
CA GLN A 438 -9.54 -17.09 -4.75
C GLN A 438 -10.94 -16.45 -4.77
N ASP A 439 -11.94 -17.14 -4.23
CA ASP A 439 -13.35 -16.75 -4.28
C ASP A 439 -13.83 -16.43 -5.71
N ARG A 440 -13.37 -17.23 -6.69
CA ARG A 440 -13.79 -17.11 -8.11
C ARG A 440 -15.06 -17.91 -8.41
N ILE A 441 -15.30 -18.98 -7.67
CA ILE A 441 -16.39 -19.94 -7.89
C ILE A 441 -17.00 -20.35 -6.55
N SER A 442 -18.25 -20.83 -6.55
CA SER A 442 -18.88 -21.40 -5.35
C SER A 442 -18.45 -22.85 -5.10
N ASP A 443 -18.76 -23.36 -3.91
CA ASP A 443 -18.50 -24.75 -3.52
C ASP A 443 -19.15 -25.76 -4.48
N GLU A 444 -20.41 -25.52 -4.89
CA GLU A 444 -21.14 -26.41 -5.79
C GLU A 444 -20.49 -26.44 -7.17
N ALA A 445 -20.14 -25.27 -7.71
CA ALA A 445 -19.44 -25.15 -8.99
C ALA A 445 -18.07 -25.84 -8.93
N ALA A 446 -17.35 -25.70 -7.82
CA ALA A 446 -16.05 -26.34 -7.64
C ALA A 446 -16.15 -27.87 -7.71
N LEU A 447 -17.19 -28.48 -7.14
CA LEU A 447 -17.43 -29.94 -7.22
C LEU A 447 -17.97 -30.40 -8.58
N ALA A 448 -18.62 -29.51 -9.34
CA ALA A 448 -19.13 -29.80 -10.68
C ALA A 448 -18.02 -29.76 -11.76
N ILE A 449 -17.05 -28.86 -11.63
CA ILE A 449 -15.97 -28.66 -12.62
C ILE A 449 -15.24 -29.96 -12.98
N PRO A 450 -14.80 -30.81 -12.03
CA PRO A 450 -14.08 -32.04 -12.39
C PRO A 450 -14.94 -33.12 -13.04
N LYS A 451 -16.26 -32.94 -13.10
CA LYS A 451 -17.19 -33.86 -13.74
C LYS A 451 -17.41 -33.53 -15.23
N SER A 452 -17.06 -32.32 -15.68
CA SER A 452 -17.30 -31.87 -17.07
C SER A 452 -16.09 -31.13 -17.64
N PHE A 453 -15.55 -31.65 -18.75
CA PHE A 453 -14.44 -31.02 -19.47
C PHE A 453 -14.80 -29.64 -20.02
N PHE A 454 -16.00 -29.48 -20.58
CA PHE A 454 -16.46 -28.20 -21.13
C PHE A 454 -16.59 -27.13 -20.04
N LEU A 455 -17.15 -27.50 -18.88
CA LEU A 455 -17.25 -26.57 -17.75
C LEU A 455 -15.86 -26.14 -17.26
N PHE A 456 -14.92 -27.10 -17.16
CA PHE A 456 -13.53 -26.79 -16.84
C PHE A 456 -12.91 -25.81 -17.85
N LEU A 457 -13.11 -26.01 -19.15
CA LEU A 457 -12.57 -25.14 -20.20
C LEU A 457 -13.12 -23.71 -20.13
N ILE A 458 -14.43 -23.55 -19.90
CA ILE A 458 -15.07 -22.24 -19.71
C ILE A 458 -14.43 -21.50 -18.54
N HIS A 459 -14.33 -22.13 -17.37
CA HIS A 459 -13.69 -21.51 -16.20
C HIS A 459 -12.20 -21.24 -16.42
N LEU A 460 -11.51 -22.06 -17.22
CA LEU A 460 -10.10 -21.85 -17.56
C LEU A 460 -9.91 -20.57 -18.39
N ILE A 461 -10.72 -20.36 -19.43
CA ILE A 461 -10.68 -19.14 -20.25
C ILE A 461 -11.03 -17.91 -19.41
N LEU A 462 -12.10 -17.99 -18.62
CA LEU A 462 -12.54 -16.90 -17.74
C LEU A 462 -11.55 -16.60 -16.59
N SER A 463 -10.63 -17.51 -16.28
CA SER A 463 -9.65 -17.31 -15.21
C SER A 463 -8.64 -16.19 -15.49
N ILE A 464 -8.54 -15.72 -16.75
CA ILE A 464 -7.78 -14.53 -17.14
C ILE A 464 -8.36 -13.26 -16.49
N LEU A 465 -9.68 -13.22 -16.27
CA LEU A 465 -10.34 -12.09 -15.63
C LEU A 465 -9.93 -11.98 -14.14
N PRO A 466 -9.96 -10.76 -13.55
CA PRO A 466 -9.91 -10.57 -12.11
C PRO A 466 -10.95 -11.43 -11.38
N ALA A 467 -10.63 -11.88 -10.15
CA ALA A 467 -11.45 -12.86 -9.44
C ALA A 467 -12.91 -12.45 -9.27
N GLY A 468 -13.15 -11.17 -8.96
CA GLY A 468 -14.50 -10.60 -8.82
C GLY A 468 -15.31 -10.65 -10.13
N LEU A 469 -14.68 -10.38 -11.27
CA LEU A 469 -15.31 -10.45 -12.59
C LEU A 469 -15.55 -11.90 -13.04
N HIS A 470 -14.61 -12.79 -12.75
CA HIS A 470 -14.79 -14.22 -12.99
C HIS A 470 -16.01 -14.76 -12.23
N LYS A 471 -16.15 -14.42 -10.94
CA LYS A 471 -17.31 -14.79 -10.13
C LYS A 471 -18.60 -14.11 -10.59
N PHE A 472 -18.51 -12.85 -11.01
CA PHE A 472 -19.64 -12.08 -11.55
C PHE A 472 -20.25 -12.72 -12.80
N VAL A 473 -19.42 -13.21 -13.73
CA VAL A 473 -19.91 -13.85 -14.97
C VAL A 473 -20.40 -15.27 -14.72
N THR A 474 -19.78 -16.00 -13.79
CA THR A 474 -20.05 -17.45 -13.60
C THR A 474 -21.10 -17.78 -12.55
N ASN A 475 -21.40 -16.87 -11.62
CA ASN A 475 -22.36 -17.12 -10.55
C ASN A 475 -23.52 -16.12 -10.60
N PHE A 476 -24.68 -16.60 -11.07
CA PHE A 476 -25.89 -15.79 -11.23
C PHE A 476 -26.41 -15.19 -9.91
N SER A 477 -26.31 -15.93 -8.80
CA SER A 477 -26.71 -15.42 -7.47
C SER A 477 -25.83 -14.26 -7.04
N TYR A 478 -24.51 -14.37 -7.26
CA TYR A 478 -23.56 -13.29 -6.97
C TYR A 478 -23.75 -12.09 -7.90
N PHE A 479 -23.97 -12.32 -9.20
CA PHE A 479 -24.33 -11.28 -10.17
C PHE A 479 -25.55 -10.48 -9.71
N LYS A 480 -26.65 -11.16 -9.38
CA LYS A 480 -27.89 -10.52 -8.89
C LYS A 480 -27.65 -9.76 -7.58
N LYS A 481 -26.93 -10.35 -6.62
CA LYS A 481 -26.58 -9.70 -5.34
C LYS A 481 -25.70 -8.45 -5.55
N ARG A 482 -24.74 -8.48 -6.48
CA ARG A 482 -23.86 -7.34 -6.77
C ARG A 482 -24.60 -6.22 -7.50
N LEU A 483 -25.43 -6.54 -8.50
CA LEU A 483 -26.31 -5.54 -9.12
C LEU A 483 -27.25 -4.93 -8.09
N TRP A 484 -27.87 -5.75 -7.24
CA TRP A 484 -28.70 -5.27 -6.15
C TRP A 484 -27.91 -4.38 -5.17
N PHE A 485 -26.69 -4.76 -4.78
CA PHE A 485 -25.84 -3.95 -3.90
C PHE A 485 -25.42 -2.62 -4.54
N ILE A 486 -25.17 -2.58 -5.84
CA ILE A 486 -24.73 -1.37 -6.55
C ILE A 486 -25.93 -0.43 -6.81
N PHE A 487 -27.07 -0.96 -7.24
CA PHE A 487 -28.19 -0.16 -7.71
C PHE A 487 -29.32 0.01 -6.68
N ILE A 488 -29.63 -1.02 -5.89
CA ILE A 488 -30.80 -1.03 -4.99
C ILE A 488 -30.41 -0.65 -3.55
N ARG A 489 -29.30 -1.17 -3.03
CA ARG A 489 -28.86 -0.89 -1.65
C ARG A 489 -28.67 0.60 -1.35
N PRO A 490 -28.06 1.44 -2.21
CA PRO A 490 -27.92 2.86 -1.90
C PRO A 490 -29.28 3.59 -1.91
N PHE A 491 -30.21 3.15 -2.75
CA PHE A 491 -31.59 3.65 -2.74
C PHE A 491 -32.31 3.26 -1.44
N GLN A 492 -32.21 2.01 -1.00
CA GLN A 492 -32.78 1.58 0.28
C GLN A 492 -32.15 2.29 1.48
N LEU A 493 -30.82 2.47 1.47
CA LEU A 493 -30.12 3.26 2.49
C LEU A 493 -30.65 4.70 2.56
N TYR A 494 -31.16 5.28 1.47
CA TYR A 494 -31.76 6.61 1.49
C TYR A 494 -33.13 6.64 2.19
N PHE A 495 -33.96 5.60 2.04
CA PHE A 495 -35.33 5.55 2.56
C PHE A 495 -35.44 4.86 3.93
N ASP A 496 -34.64 3.84 4.22
CA ASP A 496 -34.73 3.02 5.43
C ASP A 496 -33.74 3.48 6.52
N SER A 497 -34.29 3.91 7.65
CA SER A 497 -33.49 4.36 8.81
C SER A 497 -32.86 3.23 9.62
N GLN A 498 -33.51 2.07 9.67
CA GLN A 498 -32.99 0.93 10.41
C GLN A 498 -31.82 0.31 9.65
N LEU A 499 -31.96 0.14 8.33
CA LEU A 499 -30.89 -0.34 7.46
C LEU A 499 -29.61 0.51 7.55
N ARG A 500 -29.75 1.84 7.71
CA ARG A 500 -28.61 2.75 7.91
C ARG A 500 -27.91 2.54 9.24
N LYS A 501 -28.67 2.34 10.32
CA LYS A 501 -28.11 2.04 11.65
C LYS A 501 -27.35 0.72 11.61
N ASP A 502 -27.97 -0.32 11.06
CA ASP A 502 -27.36 -1.64 10.94
C ASP A 502 -26.09 -1.58 10.09
N TRP A 503 -26.10 -0.81 9.00
CA TRP A 503 -24.92 -0.59 8.18
C TRP A 503 -23.77 0.09 8.94
N LEU A 504 -24.05 1.11 9.75
CA LEU A 504 -23.03 1.77 10.58
C LEU A 504 -22.54 0.85 11.71
N LEU A 505 -23.43 0.08 12.34
CA LEU A 505 -23.07 -0.93 13.35
C LEU A 505 -22.15 -2.01 12.76
N ASP A 506 -22.42 -2.48 11.55
CA ASP A 506 -21.55 -3.42 10.84
C ASP A 506 -20.17 -2.81 10.57
N MET A 507 -20.12 -1.54 10.15
CA MET A 507 -18.85 -0.82 10.00
C MET A 507 -18.11 -0.70 11.33
N LEU A 508 -18.79 -0.38 12.44
CA LEU A 508 -18.17 -0.30 13.77
C LEU A 508 -17.60 -1.66 14.22
N LYS A 509 -18.35 -2.75 14.02
CA LYS A 509 -17.85 -4.11 14.29
C LYS A 509 -16.62 -4.44 13.47
N GLU A 510 -16.61 -4.07 12.19
CA GLU A 510 -15.44 -4.25 11.33
C GLU A 510 -14.26 -3.36 11.77
N GLY A 511 -14.55 -2.13 12.19
CA GLY A 511 -13.59 -1.17 12.74
C GLY A 511 -12.91 -1.66 14.01
N LYS A 512 -13.70 -2.17 14.97
CA LYS A 512 -13.22 -2.83 16.20
C LYS A 512 -12.30 -4.00 15.85
N LYS A 513 -12.74 -4.87 14.93
CA LYS A 513 -11.96 -6.03 14.47
C LYS A 513 -10.65 -5.65 13.77
N LYS A 514 -10.63 -4.52 13.07
CA LYS A 514 -9.44 -3.97 12.40
C LYS A 514 -8.58 -3.11 13.32
N HIS A 515 -8.95 -2.93 14.60
CA HIS A 515 -8.30 -2.03 15.56
C HIS A 515 -8.15 -0.58 15.08
N ILE A 516 -9.06 -0.13 14.20
CA ILE A 516 -9.13 1.27 13.72
C ILE A 516 -9.82 2.16 14.78
N LEU A 517 -10.60 1.55 15.67
CA LEU A 517 -11.44 2.19 16.66
C LEU A 517 -11.12 1.66 18.06
N SER A 518 -11.04 2.56 19.05
CA SER A 518 -10.98 2.16 20.46
C SER A 518 -12.35 1.68 20.94
N ASP A 519 -12.39 0.85 21.97
CA ASP A 519 -13.66 0.38 22.52
C ASP A 519 -14.50 1.55 23.06
N ASP A 520 -13.85 2.50 23.75
CA ASP A 520 -14.45 3.74 24.25
C ASP A 520 -15.09 4.59 23.13
N ASP A 521 -14.36 4.83 22.02
CA ASP A 521 -14.90 5.60 20.90
C ASP A 521 -16.09 4.90 20.25
N ALA A 522 -16.08 3.56 20.24
CA ALA A 522 -17.18 2.81 19.67
C ALA A 522 -18.44 2.87 20.53
N GLU A 523 -18.31 2.79 21.86
CA GLU A 523 -19.43 2.98 22.78
C GLU A 523 -20.04 4.38 22.65
N ILE A 524 -19.18 5.41 22.51
CA ILE A 524 -19.63 6.78 22.25
C ILE A 524 -20.43 6.84 20.94
N ILE A 525 -19.93 6.25 19.85
CA ILE A 525 -20.65 6.25 18.57
C ILE A 525 -21.96 5.48 18.69
N GLU A 526 -21.96 4.30 19.32
CA GLU A 526 -23.14 3.46 19.51
C GLU A 526 -24.24 4.20 20.29
N SER A 527 -23.88 4.94 21.33
CA SER A 527 -24.81 5.76 22.12
C SER A 527 -25.47 6.89 21.31
N GLN A 528 -24.79 7.40 20.28
CA GLN A 528 -25.23 8.53 19.47
C GLN A 528 -25.99 8.10 18.19
N LEU A 529 -26.06 6.81 17.87
CA LEU A 529 -26.63 6.28 16.60
C LEU A 529 -28.08 6.72 16.32
N ASN A 530 -28.85 6.97 17.38
CA ASN A 530 -30.24 7.40 17.28
C ASN A 530 -30.39 8.91 17.05
N GLU A 531 -29.30 9.68 17.09
CA GLU A 531 -29.36 11.10 16.86
C GLU A 531 -29.79 11.44 15.42
N PRO A 532 -30.76 12.37 15.25
CA PRO A 532 -31.29 12.73 13.93
C PRO A 532 -30.22 13.18 12.92
N PHE A 533 -29.13 13.79 13.39
CA PHE A 533 -28.06 14.26 12.51
C PHE A 533 -27.22 13.12 11.91
N ILE A 534 -26.97 12.04 12.65
CA ILE A 534 -26.25 10.87 12.13
C ILE A 534 -27.05 10.20 11.02
N GLN A 535 -28.37 10.12 11.17
CA GLN A 535 -29.26 9.61 10.14
C GLN A 535 -29.24 10.46 8.85
N LYS A 536 -29.21 11.79 8.99
CA LYS A 536 -29.06 12.72 7.86
C LYS A 536 -27.72 12.57 7.17
N TYR A 537 -26.65 12.38 7.93
CA TYR A 537 -25.32 12.14 7.41
C TYR A 537 -25.26 10.86 6.58
N LEU A 538 -25.75 9.74 7.12
CA LEU A 538 -25.75 8.45 6.42
C LEU A 538 -26.59 8.51 5.13
N LYS A 539 -27.71 9.24 5.16
CA LYS A 539 -28.53 9.54 3.96
C LYS A 539 -27.74 10.34 2.92
N SER A 540 -27.03 11.38 3.34
CA SER A 540 -26.22 12.21 2.45
C SER A 540 -25.07 11.43 1.85
N LEU A 541 -24.39 10.59 2.64
CA LEU A 541 -23.34 9.69 2.19
C LEU A 541 -23.85 8.73 1.11
N ALA A 542 -25.04 8.15 1.28
CA ALA A 542 -25.67 7.29 0.28
C ALA A 542 -25.94 8.05 -1.05
N VAL A 543 -26.45 9.28 -0.98
CA VAL A 543 -26.62 10.13 -2.18
C VAL A 543 -25.28 10.42 -2.85
N HIS A 544 -24.23 10.71 -2.09
CA HIS A 544 -22.91 11.01 -2.65
C HIS A 544 -22.35 9.80 -3.40
N VAL A 545 -22.52 8.59 -2.87
CA VAL A 545 -22.14 7.35 -3.56
C VAL A 545 -22.95 7.17 -4.85
N LEU A 546 -24.26 7.46 -4.83
CA LEU A 546 -25.11 7.41 -6.02
C LEU A 546 -24.70 8.42 -7.10
N THR A 547 -24.07 9.54 -6.73
CA THR A 547 -23.57 10.54 -7.69
C THR A 547 -22.24 10.20 -8.35
N LEU A 548 -21.46 9.24 -7.81
CA LEU A 548 -20.15 8.85 -8.35
C LEU A 548 -20.20 8.42 -9.83
N PRO A 549 -21.13 7.53 -10.28
CA PRO A 549 -21.17 7.09 -11.67
C PRO A 549 -21.72 8.14 -12.64
N ILE A 550 -22.43 9.18 -12.16
CA ILE A 550 -23.12 10.16 -13.02
C ILE A 550 -22.15 10.81 -14.01
N THR A 551 -20.94 11.16 -13.56
CA THR A 551 -19.94 11.78 -14.44
C THR A 551 -19.54 10.82 -15.58
N GLN A 552 -19.36 9.54 -15.29
CA GLN A 552 -18.97 8.55 -16.29
C GLN A 552 -20.10 8.25 -17.27
N ILE A 553 -21.34 8.14 -16.76
CA ILE A 553 -22.53 7.93 -17.58
C ILE A 553 -22.70 9.12 -18.54
N VAL A 554 -22.63 10.35 -18.03
CA VAL A 554 -22.77 11.56 -18.86
C VAL A 554 -21.61 11.69 -19.85
N SER A 555 -20.36 11.46 -19.44
CA SER A 555 -19.22 11.56 -20.36
C SER A 555 -19.28 10.52 -21.47
N VAL A 556 -19.65 9.28 -21.15
CA VAL A 556 -19.81 8.21 -22.16
C VAL A 556 -21.01 8.50 -23.05
N ALA A 557 -22.14 8.95 -22.51
CA ALA A 557 -23.31 9.31 -23.30
C ALA A 557 -23.00 10.46 -24.28
N ILE A 558 -22.33 11.54 -23.83
CA ILE A 558 -21.94 12.65 -24.70
C ILE A 558 -20.95 12.17 -25.76
N ALA A 559 -19.94 11.38 -25.39
CA ALA A 559 -18.99 10.83 -26.34
C ALA A 559 -19.68 9.94 -27.39
N TRP A 560 -20.64 9.12 -26.96
CA TRP A 560 -21.41 8.23 -27.83
C TRP A 560 -22.33 9.00 -28.78
N ILE A 561 -23.05 10.00 -28.26
CA ILE A 561 -23.90 10.90 -29.06
C ILE A 561 -23.02 11.64 -30.08
N PHE A 562 -21.86 12.15 -29.69
CA PHE A 562 -20.93 12.82 -30.60
C PHE A 562 -20.48 11.91 -31.75
N VAL A 563 -20.07 10.68 -31.46
CA VAL A 563 -19.63 9.69 -32.48
C VAL A 563 -20.76 9.32 -33.43
N ILE A 564 -22.01 9.23 -32.95
CA ILE A 564 -23.17 8.88 -33.79
C ILE A 564 -23.68 10.07 -34.61
N THR A 565 -23.63 11.28 -34.07
CA THR A 565 -24.17 12.49 -34.71
C THR A 565 -23.24 13.08 -35.76
N HIS A 566 -21.99 12.61 -35.84
CA HIS A 566 -21.00 13.05 -36.83
C HIS A 566 -20.50 11.89 -37.71
N PRO A 567 -21.39 11.22 -38.47
CA PRO A 567 -21.03 10.11 -39.37
C PRO A 567 -20.13 10.55 -40.54
N GLU A 568 -20.08 11.84 -40.87
CA GLU A 568 -19.27 12.44 -41.92
C GLU A 568 -17.77 12.46 -41.63
N MET A 569 -17.36 12.26 -40.37
CA MET A 569 -15.95 12.21 -39.98
C MET A 569 -15.35 10.80 -40.10
N PRO A 570 -14.06 10.66 -40.47
CA PRO A 570 -13.36 9.39 -40.44
C PRO A 570 -13.45 8.73 -39.05
N LYS A 571 -13.78 7.43 -39.00
CA LYS A 571 -14.02 6.69 -37.74
C LYS A 571 -12.88 6.81 -36.73
N ALA A 572 -11.62 6.82 -37.19
CA ALA A 572 -10.48 6.99 -36.30
C ALA A 572 -10.48 8.35 -35.58
N GLN A 573 -10.91 9.42 -36.26
CA GLN A 573 -10.96 10.78 -35.74
C GLN A 573 -12.16 11.00 -34.82
N SER A 574 -13.34 10.51 -35.19
CA SER A 574 -14.54 10.64 -34.34
C SER A 574 -14.41 9.86 -33.03
N TRP A 575 -13.87 8.64 -33.07
CA TRP A 575 -13.52 7.89 -31.86
C TRP A 575 -12.40 8.54 -31.05
N GLY A 576 -11.41 9.15 -31.71
CA GLY A 576 -10.36 9.93 -31.06
C GLY A 576 -10.90 11.12 -30.26
N ILE A 577 -11.83 11.89 -30.83
CA ILE A 577 -12.52 12.99 -30.15
C ILE A 577 -13.44 12.46 -29.04
N GLY A 578 -14.15 11.34 -29.26
CA GLY A 578 -14.95 10.67 -28.22
C GLY A 578 -14.12 10.28 -27.00
N VAL A 579 -12.91 9.74 -27.21
CA VAL A 579 -11.95 9.46 -26.13
C VAL A 579 -11.47 10.78 -25.48
N GLY A 580 -11.22 11.82 -26.28
CA GLY A 580 -10.88 13.16 -25.81
C GLY A 580 -11.95 13.78 -24.89
N ILE A 581 -13.24 13.61 -25.22
CA ILE A 581 -14.36 14.04 -24.38
C ILE A 581 -14.33 13.32 -23.03
N ILE A 582 -14.15 11.99 -23.03
CA ILE A 582 -14.05 11.20 -21.79
C ILE A 582 -12.87 11.70 -20.94
N ALA A 583 -11.71 11.94 -21.57
CA ALA A 583 -10.52 12.45 -20.91
C ALA A 583 -10.72 13.87 -20.33
N LEU A 584 -11.41 14.76 -21.06
CA LEU A 584 -11.73 16.11 -20.60
C LEU A 584 -12.57 16.08 -19.33
N PHE A 585 -13.66 15.30 -19.31
CA PHE A 585 -14.46 15.10 -18.10
C PHE A 585 -13.68 14.42 -16.97
N GLN A 586 -12.55 13.76 -17.26
CA GLN A 586 -11.68 13.24 -16.22
C GLN A 586 -10.88 14.32 -15.50
N VAL A 587 -10.45 15.38 -16.19
CA VAL A 587 -9.58 16.44 -15.65
C VAL A 587 -10.32 17.67 -15.13
N THR A 588 -11.60 17.86 -15.48
CA THR A 588 -12.35 19.03 -15.02
C THR A 588 -12.64 18.97 -13.50
N PRO A 589 -12.40 20.07 -12.76
CA PRO A 589 -12.60 20.12 -11.31
C PRO A 589 -14.08 20.09 -10.92
N ILE A 590 -14.97 20.51 -11.83
CA ILE A 590 -16.43 20.42 -11.70
C ILE A 590 -16.92 19.44 -12.77
N SER A 591 -17.82 18.54 -12.37
CA SER A 591 -18.37 17.50 -13.24
C SER A 591 -19.87 17.35 -13.02
N PRO A 592 -20.60 16.67 -13.92
CA PRO A 592 -22.03 16.42 -13.75
C PRO A 592 -22.38 15.76 -12.41
N GLY A 593 -21.56 14.80 -11.95
CA GLY A 593 -21.73 14.19 -10.64
C GLY A 593 -21.47 15.15 -9.46
N SER A 594 -20.46 16.03 -9.57
CA SER A 594 -20.19 17.00 -8.52
C SER A 594 -21.23 18.13 -8.47
N LEU A 595 -21.80 18.51 -9.61
CA LEU A 595 -22.95 19.42 -9.69
C LEU A 595 -24.18 18.81 -9.02
N ALA A 596 -24.54 17.56 -9.37
CA ALA A 596 -25.68 16.87 -8.76
C ALA A 596 -25.53 16.78 -7.23
N ARG A 597 -24.33 16.46 -6.76
CA ARG A 597 -23.99 16.45 -5.34
C ARG A 597 -24.09 17.84 -4.70
N GLY A 598 -23.43 18.85 -5.26
CA GLY A 598 -23.43 20.21 -4.71
C GLY A 598 -24.83 20.81 -4.63
N LEU A 599 -25.65 20.61 -5.67
CA LEU A 599 -27.06 21.01 -5.70
C LEU A 599 -27.89 20.27 -4.65
N TYR A 600 -27.63 18.99 -4.41
CA TYR A 600 -28.27 18.25 -3.32
C TYR A 600 -27.94 18.83 -1.95
N VAL A 601 -26.67 19.19 -1.68
CA VAL A 601 -26.30 19.84 -0.42
C VAL A 601 -26.95 21.23 -0.30
N LEU A 602 -26.96 22.00 -1.38
CA LEU A 602 -27.62 23.30 -1.41
C LEU A 602 -29.13 23.18 -1.11
N TYR A 603 -29.79 22.17 -1.68
CA TYR A 603 -31.17 21.84 -1.37
C TYR A 603 -31.37 21.54 0.12
N LEU A 604 -30.48 20.75 0.74
CA LEU A 604 -30.55 20.47 2.19
C LEU A 604 -30.40 21.74 3.02
N VAL A 605 -29.46 22.63 2.66
CA VAL A 605 -29.26 23.91 3.34
C VAL A 605 -30.53 24.77 3.29
N ILE A 606 -31.15 24.89 2.11
CA ILE A 606 -32.34 25.71 1.90
C ILE A 606 -33.54 25.10 2.64
N LYS A 607 -33.75 23.78 2.51
CA LYS A 607 -34.88 23.07 3.12
C LYS A 607 -34.81 23.10 4.64
N GLU A 608 -33.63 22.88 5.21
CA GLU A 608 -33.46 22.78 6.65
C GLU A 608 -33.20 24.15 7.32
N ARG A 609 -32.98 25.20 6.51
CA ARG A 609 -32.64 26.56 7.00
C ARG A 609 -31.43 26.55 7.94
N ASP A 610 -30.48 25.65 7.72
CA ASP A 610 -29.32 25.41 8.58
C ASP A 610 -28.02 25.55 7.80
N PHE A 611 -27.53 26.78 7.64
CA PHE A 611 -26.25 27.00 6.97
C PHE A 611 -25.06 26.54 7.82
N LYS A 612 -25.18 26.61 9.15
CA LYS A 612 -24.07 26.38 10.08
C LYS A 612 -23.60 24.92 10.03
N ASN A 613 -24.53 23.98 9.91
CA ASN A 613 -24.21 22.55 9.92
C ASN A 613 -23.89 21.96 8.53
N TYR A 614 -23.95 22.74 7.45
CA TYR A 614 -23.57 22.31 6.09
C TYR A 614 -22.59 23.26 5.38
N ASN A 615 -22.07 24.27 6.07
CA ASN A 615 -21.23 25.32 5.46
C ASN A 615 -20.06 24.76 4.64
N ILE A 616 -19.27 23.81 5.15
CA ILE A 616 -18.17 23.22 4.38
C ILE A 616 -18.71 22.37 3.24
N ALA A 617 -19.78 21.61 3.50
CA ALA A 617 -20.33 20.69 2.52
C ALA A 617 -20.93 21.39 1.29
N VAL A 618 -21.53 22.58 1.48
CA VAL A 618 -22.13 23.36 0.38
C VAL A 618 -21.08 23.87 -0.60
N PHE A 619 -19.86 24.17 -0.12
CA PHE A 619 -18.77 24.63 -0.99
C PHE A 619 -17.97 23.45 -1.56
N LEU A 620 -17.62 22.46 -0.74
CA LEU A 620 -16.84 21.30 -1.19
C LEU A 620 -17.63 20.36 -2.12
N GLY A 621 -18.96 20.27 -1.99
CA GLY A 621 -19.80 19.35 -2.75
C GLY A 621 -19.67 19.49 -4.28
N PHE A 622 -19.39 20.70 -4.77
CA PHE A 622 -19.21 21.01 -6.19
C PHE A 622 -17.87 20.56 -6.78
N PHE A 623 -16.88 20.20 -5.96
CA PHE A 623 -15.58 19.74 -6.44
C PHE A 623 -15.59 18.22 -6.67
N LYS A 624 -15.21 17.78 -7.87
CA LYS A 624 -15.24 16.37 -8.29
C LYS A 624 -14.46 15.46 -7.35
N TYR A 625 -13.18 15.77 -7.09
CA TYR A 625 -12.25 14.88 -6.40
C TYR A 625 -12.30 14.91 -4.88
N ILE A 626 -12.78 16.00 -4.28
CA ILE A 626 -12.79 16.14 -2.81
C ILE A 626 -14.19 16.29 -2.25
N GLY A 627 -15.19 16.54 -3.09
CA GLY A 627 -16.57 16.79 -2.65
C GLY A 627 -17.25 15.59 -2.02
N TYR A 628 -16.74 14.36 -2.16
CA TYR A 628 -17.28 13.21 -1.42
C TYR A 628 -16.86 13.23 0.06
N LEU A 629 -15.76 13.92 0.39
CA LEU A 629 -15.28 14.12 1.76
C LEU A 629 -15.96 15.29 2.47
N ALA A 630 -16.78 16.07 1.75
CA ALA A 630 -17.51 17.22 2.26
C ALA A 630 -18.25 16.95 3.58
N PHE A 631 -19.01 15.86 3.63
CA PHE A 631 -19.75 15.45 4.82
C PHE A 631 -18.85 14.85 5.91
N PRO A 632 -17.92 13.92 5.63
CA PRO A 632 -16.94 13.46 6.62
C PRO A 632 -16.16 14.61 7.30
N ILE A 633 -15.71 15.61 6.52
CA ILE A 633 -14.99 16.79 7.03
C ILE A 633 -15.91 17.71 7.85
N GLN A 634 -17.21 17.76 7.53
CA GLN A 634 -18.19 18.50 8.32
C GLN A 634 -18.51 17.80 9.66
N MET A 635 -18.41 16.47 9.73
CA MET A 635 -18.75 15.70 10.94
C MET A 635 -17.76 15.88 12.08
N THR A 636 -16.51 16.24 11.79
CA THR A 636 -15.47 16.53 12.79
C THR A 636 -15.90 17.61 13.80
N TYR A 637 -16.91 18.41 13.47
CA TYR A 637 -17.45 19.48 14.32
C TYR A 637 -18.41 18.99 15.41
N LYS A 638 -19.21 17.95 15.14
CA LYS A 638 -20.32 17.54 16.01
C LYS A 638 -20.16 16.13 16.58
N TYR A 639 -19.50 15.24 15.85
CA TYR A 639 -19.28 13.84 16.26
C TYR A 639 -17.81 13.46 16.04
N PRO A 640 -16.89 13.91 16.92
CA PRO A 640 -15.45 13.74 16.73
C PRO A 640 -15.03 12.26 16.68
N ALA A 641 -15.63 11.40 17.51
CA ALA A 641 -15.38 9.95 17.53
C ALA A 641 -15.80 9.29 16.20
N LEU A 642 -17.02 9.58 15.72
CA LEU A 642 -17.50 9.08 14.43
C LEU A 642 -16.65 9.59 13.26
N ALA A 643 -16.24 10.86 13.28
CA ALA A 643 -15.40 11.43 12.24
C ALA A 643 -14.00 10.78 12.22
N ARG A 644 -13.41 10.50 13.40
CA ARG A 644 -12.13 9.78 13.53
C ARG A 644 -12.24 8.38 12.94
N PHE A 645 -13.29 7.65 13.32
CA PHE A 645 -13.57 6.32 12.81
C PHE A 645 -13.71 6.31 11.28
N MET A 646 -14.53 7.20 10.73
CA MET A 646 -14.77 7.29 9.29
C MET A 646 -13.49 7.66 8.53
N ALA A 647 -12.68 8.59 9.06
CA ALA A 647 -11.42 8.98 8.45
C ALA A 647 -10.40 7.83 8.45
N GLY A 648 -10.28 7.11 9.57
CA GLY A 648 -9.44 5.93 9.67
C GLY A 648 -9.88 4.83 8.71
N HIS A 649 -11.17 4.48 8.74
CA HIS A 649 -11.75 3.46 7.86
C HIS A 649 -11.56 3.80 6.37
N TRP A 650 -11.80 5.06 5.97
CA TRP A 650 -11.56 5.49 4.60
C TRP A 650 -10.09 5.52 4.22
N ALA A 651 -9.21 5.93 5.13
CA ALA A 651 -7.76 5.90 4.89
C ALA A 651 -7.32 4.46 4.63
N THR A 652 -7.69 3.51 5.49
CA THR A 652 -7.37 2.09 5.32
C THR A 652 -7.90 1.55 3.98
N GLU A 653 -9.17 1.78 3.66
CA GLU A 653 -9.79 1.26 2.42
C GLU A 653 -9.26 1.91 1.14
N ALA A 654 -8.98 3.23 1.15
CA ALA A 654 -8.44 3.93 -0.02
C ALA A 654 -7.00 3.50 -0.34
N VAL A 655 -6.21 3.21 0.69
CA VAL A 655 -4.80 2.84 0.58
C VAL A 655 -4.64 1.44 0.00
N HIS A 656 -5.54 0.51 0.33
CA HIS A 656 -5.54 -0.86 -0.21
C HIS A 656 -5.69 -0.94 -1.75
N ILE A 657 -6.14 0.13 -2.40
CA ILE A 657 -6.21 0.22 -3.88
C ILE A 657 -4.82 0.38 -4.48
N VAL A 658 -3.88 1.03 -3.77
CA VAL A 658 -2.54 1.32 -4.26
C VAL A 658 -1.63 0.11 -4.01
N PRO A 659 -1.14 -0.57 -5.06
CA PRO A 659 -0.25 -1.72 -4.89
C PRO A 659 1.03 -1.32 -4.16
N VAL A 660 1.57 -2.22 -3.32
CA VAL A 660 2.86 -2.11 -2.59
C VAL A 660 2.89 -1.08 -1.45
N PHE A 661 2.26 0.09 -1.60
CA PHE A 661 2.16 1.11 -0.55
C PHE A 661 0.86 1.02 0.24
N GLY A 662 -0.03 0.14 -0.20
CA GLY A 662 -1.38 -0.07 0.30
C GLY A 662 -1.52 -0.95 1.54
N GLU A 663 -0.42 -1.39 2.15
CA GLU A 663 -0.48 -2.31 3.30
C GLU A 663 -0.91 -1.57 4.57
N GLY A 664 -1.72 -2.22 5.41
CA GLY A 664 -2.14 -1.64 6.68
C GLY A 664 -0.94 -1.32 7.57
N GLY A 665 -0.90 -0.14 8.15
CA GLY A 665 0.22 0.37 8.93
C GLY A 665 1.38 0.96 8.11
N ALA A 666 1.24 1.12 6.79
CA ALA A 666 2.21 1.84 5.96
C ALA A 666 2.11 3.37 6.13
N LEU A 667 3.13 4.11 5.68
CA LEU A 667 3.11 5.59 5.78
C LEU A 667 2.01 6.25 4.97
N LEU A 668 1.57 5.63 3.88
CA LEU A 668 0.52 6.18 3.03
C LEU A 668 -0.80 6.33 3.80
N GLU A 669 -1.12 5.37 4.67
CA GLU A 669 -2.30 5.41 5.54
C GLU A 669 -2.26 6.59 6.51
N HIS A 670 -1.12 6.82 7.18
CA HIS A 670 -0.92 7.97 8.05
C HIS A 670 -0.94 9.30 7.29
N TRP A 671 -0.39 9.33 6.07
CA TRP A 671 -0.39 10.54 5.27
C TRP A 671 -1.82 10.92 4.84
N ILE A 672 -2.62 9.94 4.40
CA ILE A 672 -4.03 10.15 4.04
C ILE A 672 -4.84 10.55 5.27
N PHE A 673 -4.68 9.86 6.40
CA PHE A 673 -5.33 10.23 7.66
C PHE A 673 -4.94 11.65 8.10
N GLY A 674 -3.64 11.96 8.08
CA GLY A 674 -3.11 13.27 8.45
C GLY A 674 -3.64 14.38 7.54
N LEU A 675 -3.67 14.16 6.23
CA LEU A 675 -4.15 15.12 5.22
C LEU A 675 -5.65 15.44 5.39
N PHE A 676 -6.48 14.42 5.63
CA PHE A 676 -7.94 14.59 5.65
C PHE A 676 -8.53 14.79 7.04
N TYR A 677 -7.78 14.50 8.11
CA TYR A 677 -8.27 14.62 9.49
C TYR A 677 -7.41 15.57 10.34
N ASN A 678 -6.12 15.25 10.56
CA ASN A 678 -5.28 16.01 11.49
C ASN A 678 -4.96 17.44 11.02
N TRP A 679 -4.67 17.64 9.73
CA TRP A 679 -4.41 18.97 9.16
C TRP A 679 -5.63 19.90 9.25
N PRO A 680 -6.84 19.47 8.83
CA PRO A 680 -8.05 20.26 9.05
C PRO A 680 -8.29 20.63 10.53
N LEU A 681 -8.03 19.70 11.46
CA LEU A 681 -8.14 19.98 12.90
C LEU A 681 -7.11 21.03 13.37
N THR A 682 -5.87 20.92 12.91
CA THR A 682 -4.78 21.86 13.22
C THR A 682 -5.12 23.27 12.71
N ILE A 683 -5.48 23.39 11.43
CA ILE A 683 -5.88 24.65 10.79
C ILE A 683 -7.06 25.29 11.53
N ARG A 684 -8.07 24.50 11.91
CA ARG A 684 -9.20 24.99 12.70
C ARG A 684 -8.75 25.54 14.05
N GLY A 685 -7.87 24.83 14.75
CA GLY A 685 -7.28 25.30 16.00
C GLY A 685 -6.59 26.65 15.84
N HIS A 686 -5.87 26.86 14.73
CA HIS A 686 -5.20 28.13 14.42
C HIS A 686 -6.21 29.25 14.14
N MET A 687 -7.24 28.96 13.34
CA MET A 687 -8.28 29.93 13.00
C MET A 687 -9.04 30.40 14.24
N ASN A 688 -9.37 29.49 15.17
CA ASN A 688 -10.06 29.84 16.42
C ASN A 688 -9.19 30.75 17.30
N ARG A 689 -7.95 30.34 17.60
CA ARG A 689 -7.02 31.13 18.42
C ARG A 689 -6.72 32.49 17.80
N ARG A 690 -6.58 32.56 16.47
CA ARG A 690 -6.42 33.84 15.78
C ARG A 690 -7.67 34.70 15.83
N THR A 691 -8.85 34.11 15.75
CA THR A 691 -10.11 34.84 15.89
C THR A 691 -10.19 35.48 17.27
N GLU A 692 -9.83 34.74 18.34
CA GLU A 692 -9.75 35.30 19.70
C GLU A 692 -8.72 36.43 19.80
N MET A 693 -7.51 36.25 19.26
CA MET A 693 -6.51 37.32 19.24
C MET A 693 -6.95 38.56 18.45
N ARG A 694 -7.67 38.36 17.34
CA ARG A 694 -8.18 39.45 16.51
C ARG A 694 -9.34 40.18 17.18
N LYS A 695 -10.15 39.55 18.03
CA LYS A 695 -11.17 40.24 18.83
C LYS A 695 -10.58 41.33 19.72
N ALA A 696 -9.35 41.15 20.19
CA ALA A 696 -8.64 42.14 21.00
C ALA A 696 -8.08 43.33 20.19
N GLN A 697 -8.10 43.27 18.86
CA GLN A 697 -7.60 44.32 17.98
C GLN A 697 -8.74 45.18 17.41
N LYS A 698 -8.46 46.46 17.14
CA LYS A 698 -9.42 47.30 16.40
C LYS A 698 -9.50 46.85 14.92
N PRO A 699 -10.69 46.72 14.33
CA PRO A 699 -10.84 46.40 12.91
C PRO A 699 -10.32 47.55 12.04
N ARG A 700 -9.57 47.23 10.98
CA ARG A 700 -8.97 48.22 10.08
C ARG A 700 -9.48 48.01 8.66
N LEU A 701 -10.24 48.98 8.14
CA LEU A 701 -10.72 48.97 6.75
C LEU A 701 -9.89 49.87 5.82
N TRP A 702 -9.20 50.86 6.38
CA TRP A 702 -8.43 51.86 5.62
C TRP A 702 -7.35 51.28 4.67
N PRO A 703 -6.71 50.10 4.92
CA PRO A 703 -5.74 49.56 3.97
C PRO A 703 -6.38 49.04 2.67
N ALA A 704 -7.67 48.72 2.67
CA ALA A 704 -8.32 48.13 1.51
C ALA A 704 -8.36 49.07 0.28
N PRO A 705 -8.77 50.35 0.40
CA PRO A 705 -8.66 51.32 -0.69
C PRO A 705 -7.26 51.43 -1.30
N LEU A 706 -6.21 51.38 -0.47
CA LEU A 706 -4.81 51.44 -0.94
C LEU A 706 -4.47 50.23 -1.83
N PHE A 707 -4.79 49.01 -1.40
CA PHE A 707 -4.52 47.81 -2.20
C PHE A 707 -5.38 47.71 -3.46
N ILE A 708 -6.62 48.21 -3.40
CA ILE A 708 -7.50 48.33 -4.58
C ILE A 708 -6.86 49.27 -5.61
N LEU A 709 -6.41 50.46 -5.17
CA LEU A 709 -5.75 51.44 -6.03
C LEU A 709 -4.46 50.88 -6.65
N ILE A 710 -3.61 50.22 -5.86
CA ILE A 710 -2.38 49.59 -6.35
C ILE A 710 -2.71 48.51 -7.40
N CYS A 711 -3.69 47.65 -7.13
CA CYS A 711 -4.09 46.59 -8.04
C CYS A 711 -4.64 47.16 -9.36
N SER A 712 -5.52 48.17 -9.29
CA SER A 712 -6.02 48.90 -10.46
C SER A 712 -4.91 49.57 -11.26
N ALA A 713 -3.97 50.24 -10.59
CA ALA A 713 -2.84 50.91 -11.24
C ALA A 713 -1.91 49.92 -11.95
N LEU A 714 -1.69 48.72 -11.38
CA LEU A 714 -0.90 47.67 -12.02
C LEU A 714 -1.57 47.15 -13.29
N PHE A 715 -2.88 46.90 -13.27
CA PHE A 715 -3.62 46.48 -14.47
C PHE A 715 -3.62 47.56 -15.55
N VAL A 716 -4.00 48.79 -15.20
CA VAL A 716 -4.04 49.92 -16.13
C VAL A 716 -2.64 50.26 -16.66
N GLY A 717 -1.63 50.30 -15.80
CA GLY A 717 -0.25 50.59 -16.18
C GLY A 717 0.34 49.51 -17.09
N SER A 718 -0.02 48.24 -16.89
CA SER A 718 0.39 47.15 -17.76
C SER A 718 -0.18 47.30 -19.17
N ASP A 719 -1.48 47.60 -19.28
CA ASP A 719 -2.13 47.89 -20.57
C ASP A 719 -1.57 49.17 -21.21
N HIS A 720 -1.33 50.22 -20.43
CA HIS A 720 -0.78 51.47 -20.93
C HIS A 720 0.64 51.29 -21.49
N PHE A 721 1.50 50.53 -20.79
CA PHE A 721 2.84 50.20 -21.27
C PHE A 721 2.79 49.36 -22.56
N PHE A 722 1.89 48.38 -22.62
CA PHE A 722 1.72 47.55 -23.82
C PHE A 722 1.21 48.36 -25.01
N MET A 723 0.25 49.25 -24.79
CA MET A 723 -0.23 50.19 -25.81
C MET A 723 0.87 51.13 -26.28
N ALA A 724 1.63 51.73 -25.36
CA ALA A 724 2.70 52.65 -25.71
C ALA A 724 3.83 52.00 -26.53
N LYS A 725 4.14 50.72 -26.25
CA LYS A 725 5.26 50.00 -26.88
C LYS A 725 4.87 49.19 -28.13
N TYR A 726 3.69 48.60 -28.14
CA TYR A 726 3.25 47.64 -29.16
C TYR A 726 1.97 48.04 -29.89
N GLN A 727 1.35 49.18 -29.54
CA GLN A 727 0.09 49.67 -30.13
C GLN A 727 -1.05 48.65 -30.05
N LEU A 728 -1.01 47.77 -29.04
CA LEU A 728 -1.99 46.71 -28.80
C LEU A 728 -2.31 46.63 -27.31
N LEU A 729 -3.59 46.42 -26.97
CA LEU A 729 -4.01 46.12 -25.60
C LEU A 729 -3.63 44.69 -25.25
N MET A 730 -3.33 44.43 -23.97
CA MET A 730 -2.95 43.11 -23.51
C MET A 730 -4.19 42.21 -23.45
N PRO A 731 -4.30 41.13 -24.26
CA PRO A 731 -5.44 40.25 -24.18
C PRO A 731 -5.37 39.49 -22.86
N ILE A 732 -6.37 39.63 -22.00
CA ILE A 732 -6.36 38.95 -20.69
C ILE A 732 -6.31 37.42 -20.82
N LYS A 733 -6.74 36.87 -21.96
CA LYS A 733 -6.62 35.45 -22.32
C LYS A 733 -5.16 35.01 -22.48
N GLU A 734 -4.30 35.87 -23.02
CA GLU A 734 -2.88 35.60 -23.21
C GLU A 734 -2.08 35.79 -21.91
N VAL A 735 -2.57 36.66 -21.03
CA VAL A 735 -1.91 37.00 -19.75
C VAL A 735 -2.80 36.63 -18.56
N TRP A 736 -3.46 35.48 -18.68
CA TRP A 736 -4.43 34.96 -17.71
C TRP A 736 -3.87 34.85 -16.29
N TRP A 737 -2.57 34.62 -16.15
CA TRP A 737 -1.87 34.52 -14.87
C TRP A 737 -1.88 35.84 -14.09
N LEU A 738 -1.83 37.01 -14.76
CA LEU A 738 -1.97 38.32 -14.08
C LEU A 738 -3.37 38.49 -13.50
N GLY A 739 -4.39 38.08 -14.26
CA GLY A 739 -5.79 38.06 -13.82
C GLY A 739 -6.04 37.16 -12.60
N MET A 740 -5.14 36.21 -12.33
CA MET A 740 -5.18 35.37 -11.13
C MET A 740 -4.33 35.93 -9.99
N ILE A 741 -3.08 36.32 -10.28
CA ILE A 741 -2.09 36.70 -9.25
C ILE A 741 -2.42 38.05 -8.61
N LEU A 742 -2.75 39.08 -9.39
CA LEU A 742 -2.96 40.43 -8.83
C LEU A 742 -4.16 40.49 -7.87
N PRO A 743 -5.35 39.94 -8.22
CA PRO A 743 -6.46 39.89 -7.28
C PRO A 743 -6.16 39.01 -6.07
N PHE A 744 -5.48 37.88 -6.26
CA PHE A 744 -5.05 37.01 -5.17
C PHE A 744 -4.14 37.73 -4.15
N VAL A 745 -3.12 38.43 -4.64
CA VAL A 745 -2.17 39.20 -3.82
C VAL A 745 -2.90 40.34 -3.09
N MET A 746 -3.80 41.05 -3.77
CA MET A 746 -4.65 42.08 -3.15
C MET A 746 -5.48 41.50 -1.99
N GLY A 747 -6.18 40.38 -2.20
CA GLY A 747 -6.95 39.72 -1.14
C GLY A 747 -6.09 39.26 0.04
N SER A 748 -4.87 38.82 -0.24
CA SER A 748 -3.88 38.41 0.76
C SER A 748 -3.44 39.59 1.64
N PHE A 749 -3.07 40.71 1.03
CA PHE A 749 -2.65 41.92 1.75
C PHE A 749 -3.78 42.57 2.53
N ILE A 750 -5.00 42.61 1.99
CA ILE A 750 -6.20 43.03 2.72
C ILE A 750 -6.35 42.18 3.99
N THR A 751 -6.15 40.86 3.89
CA THR A 751 -6.31 39.95 5.04
C THR A 751 -5.26 40.14 6.12
N ILE A 752 -4.00 40.37 5.73
CA ILE A 752 -2.88 40.61 6.64
C ILE A 752 -3.06 41.94 7.39
N SER A 753 -3.55 42.97 6.70
CA SER A 753 -3.66 44.34 7.22
C SER A 753 -4.98 44.65 7.95
N ALA A 754 -5.99 43.78 7.85
CA ALA A 754 -7.35 44.03 8.35
C ALA A 754 -7.50 44.11 9.90
N GLY A 755 -6.45 43.84 10.67
CA GLY A 755 -6.50 43.87 12.14
C GLY A 755 -7.59 42.94 12.71
N GLY A 756 -8.44 43.50 13.59
CA GLY A 756 -9.54 42.78 14.25
C GLY A 756 -10.80 42.50 13.41
N MET A 757 -10.76 42.77 12.10
CA MET A 757 -11.91 42.54 11.22
C MET A 757 -12.28 41.05 11.15
N VAL A 758 -13.57 40.73 11.36
CA VAL A 758 -14.10 39.36 11.26
C VAL A 758 -13.97 38.77 9.85
N PHE A 759 -13.82 37.46 9.74
CA PHE A 759 -13.45 36.77 8.49
C PHE A 759 -14.36 37.08 7.30
N TRP A 760 -15.69 37.03 7.47
CA TRP A 760 -16.64 37.32 6.39
C TRP A 760 -16.56 38.78 5.90
N LYS A 761 -16.22 39.74 6.79
CA LYS A 761 -16.00 41.14 6.40
C LYS A 761 -14.75 41.30 5.54
N ARG A 762 -13.72 40.49 5.77
CA ARG A 762 -12.51 40.45 4.93
C ARG A 762 -12.82 39.90 3.54
N ILE A 763 -13.58 38.81 3.46
CA ILE A 763 -14.05 38.22 2.19
C ILE A 763 -14.86 39.25 1.40
N SER A 764 -15.87 39.86 2.02
CA SER A 764 -16.71 40.87 1.34
C SER A 764 -15.90 42.10 0.92
N THR A 765 -14.97 42.58 1.75
CA THR A 765 -14.10 43.72 1.39
C THR A 765 -13.22 43.40 0.19
N ALA A 766 -12.59 42.22 0.15
CA ALA A 766 -11.75 41.81 -0.97
C ALA A 766 -12.58 41.56 -2.25
N ALA A 767 -13.77 40.97 -2.13
CA ALA A 767 -14.69 40.75 -3.24
C ALA A 767 -15.17 42.09 -3.82
N ILE A 768 -15.65 43.02 -3.00
CA ILE A 768 -16.05 44.37 -3.43
C ILE A 768 -14.86 45.11 -4.05
N GLY A 769 -13.67 45.00 -3.44
CA GLY A 769 -12.45 45.59 -3.99
C GLY A 769 -12.11 45.04 -5.38
N ALA A 770 -12.22 43.73 -5.58
CA ALA A 770 -11.98 43.10 -6.89
C ALA A 770 -13.01 43.52 -7.94
N ILE A 771 -14.26 43.71 -7.54
CA ILE A 771 -15.31 44.25 -8.40
C ILE A 771 -14.93 45.68 -8.85
N ILE A 772 -14.51 46.54 -7.92
CA ILE A 772 -14.05 47.90 -8.24
C ILE A 772 -12.85 47.86 -9.21
N VAL A 773 -11.86 47.01 -8.95
CA VAL A 773 -10.72 46.83 -9.87
C VAL A 773 -11.18 46.40 -11.26
N SER A 774 -12.11 45.44 -11.35
CA SER A 774 -12.62 44.96 -12.64
C SER A 774 -13.35 46.05 -13.42
N VAL A 775 -14.15 46.89 -12.74
CA VAL A 775 -14.84 48.03 -13.35
C VAL A 775 -13.85 49.08 -13.85
N ILE A 776 -12.88 49.49 -13.02
CA ILE A 776 -11.85 50.48 -13.42
C ILE A 776 -11.06 49.98 -14.63
N TYR A 777 -10.61 48.72 -14.58
CA TYR A 777 -9.84 48.12 -15.65
C TYR A 777 -10.63 47.98 -16.95
N SER A 778 -11.91 47.59 -16.88
CA SER A 778 -12.75 47.46 -18.06
C SER A 778 -13.14 48.81 -18.67
N ILE A 779 -13.34 49.86 -17.87
CA ILE A 779 -13.55 51.23 -18.39
C ILE A 779 -12.31 51.69 -19.15
N TYR A 780 -11.11 51.43 -18.61
CA TYR A 780 -9.86 51.77 -19.28
C TYR A 780 -9.70 50.99 -20.61
N SER A 781 -9.88 49.67 -20.60
CA SER A 781 -9.79 48.88 -21.84
C SER A 781 -10.86 49.28 -22.89
N TRP A 782 -12.03 49.75 -22.45
CA TRP A 782 -13.07 50.25 -23.35
C TRP A 782 -12.64 51.55 -24.04
N GLN A 783 -12.07 52.50 -23.30
CA GLN A 783 -11.65 53.79 -23.83
C GLN A 783 -10.54 53.68 -24.89
N TYR A 784 -9.74 52.61 -24.86
CA TYR A 784 -8.59 52.40 -25.74
C TYR A 784 -8.80 51.29 -26.80
N GLY A 785 -10.04 50.87 -27.06
CA GLY A 785 -10.40 50.21 -28.32
C GLY A 785 -10.45 48.68 -28.33
N PHE A 786 -10.96 48.02 -27.29
CA PHE A 786 -11.30 46.59 -27.38
C PHE A 786 -12.52 46.36 -28.31
N THR A 787 -12.36 45.58 -29.37
CA THR A 787 -13.38 45.35 -30.43
C THR A 787 -14.17 44.03 -30.32
N ASP A 788 -13.98 43.24 -29.26
CA ASP A 788 -14.79 42.05 -28.96
C ASP A 788 -16.06 42.41 -28.16
N PRO A 789 -17.11 41.55 -28.11
CA PRO A 789 -18.29 41.85 -27.29
C PRO A 789 -17.87 42.05 -25.82
N ILE A 790 -17.96 43.31 -25.38
CA ILE A 790 -17.44 43.83 -24.10
C ILE A 790 -18.10 43.14 -22.89
N ILE A 791 -19.36 42.74 -23.04
CA ILE A 791 -20.16 42.16 -21.96
C ILE A 791 -19.58 40.82 -21.48
N PRO A 792 -19.32 39.81 -22.35
CA PRO A 792 -18.63 38.59 -21.97
C PRO A 792 -17.31 38.81 -21.24
N GLU A 793 -16.46 39.72 -21.72
CA GLU A 793 -15.13 39.91 -21.14
C GLU A 793 -15.18 40.64 -19.80
N PHE A 794 -16.06 41.64 -19.68
CA PHE A 794 -16.36 42.27 -18.40
C PHE A 794 -16.88 41.26 -17.37
N VAL A 795 -17.83 40.40 -17.76
CA VAL A 795 -18.37 39.35 -16.89
C VAL A 795 -17.28 38.37 -16.46
N TRP A 796 -16.35 38.00 -17.35
CA TRP A 796 -15.21 37.15 -17.01
C TRP A 796 -14.22 37.83 -16.07
N ARG A 797 -13.85 39.09 -16.31
CA ARG A 797 -12.96 39.87 -15.42
C ARG A 797 -13.58 40.02 -14.04
N PHE A 798 -14.85 40.39 -13.97
CA PHE A 798 -15.63 40.48 -12.74
C PHE A 798 -15.61 39.16 -11.96
N PHE A 799 -15.89 38.04 -12.63
CA PHE A 799 -15.94 36.72 -12.00
C PHE A 799 -14.55 36.27 -11.52
N ILE A 800 -13.55 36.29 -12.41
CA ILE A 800 -12.18 35.81 -12.14
C ILE A 800 -11.57 36.64 -10.99
N PHE A 801 -11.62 37.97 -11.06
CA PHE A 801 -10.97 38.81 -10.06
C PHE A 801 -11.59 38.61 -8.68
N THR A 802 -12.92 38.53 -8.62
CA THR A 802 -13.66 38.30 -7.36
C THR A 802 -13.32 36.94 -6.76
N VAL A 803 -13.25 35.88 -7.59
CA VAL A 803 -12.87 34.53 -7.16
C VAL A 803 -11.44 34.53 -6.62
N PHE A 804 -10.47 35.06 -7.37
CA PHE A 804 -9.07 35.01 -6.96
C PHE A 804 -8.76 35.91 -5.75
N ALA A 805 -9.39 37.07 -5.64
CA ALA A 805 -9.28 37.89 -4.42
C ALA A 805 -9.84 37.19 -3.19
N THR A 806 -10.98 36.51 -3.33
CA THR A 806 -11.56 35.70 -2.26
C THR A 806 -10.66 34.52 -1.89
N ILE A 807 -10.11 33.82 -2.89
CA ILE A 807 -9.12 32.74 -2.67
C ILE A 807 -7.87 33.29 -1.96
N GLY A 808 -7.41 34.50 -2.31
CA GLY A 808 -6.32 35.20 -1.63
C GLY A 808 -6.58 35.41 -0.15
N VAL A 809 -7.78 35.87 0.21
CA VAL A 809 -8.21 36.00 1.60
C VAL A 809 -8.19 34.66 2.32
N VAL A 810 -8.84 33.65 1.74
CA VAL A 810 -8.99 32.32 2.35
C VAL A 810 -7.64 31.64 2.53
N LEU A 811 -6.83 31.52 1.48
CA LEU A 811 -5.54 30.84 1.54
C LEU A 811 -4.55 31.55 2.46
N THR A 812 -4.55 32.89 2.49
CA THR A 812 -3.74 33.64 3.44
C THR A 812 -4.18 33.35 4.87
N GLU A 813 -5.49 33.30 5.13
CA GLU A 813 -5.98 32.96 6.46
C GLU A 813 -5.61 31.52 6.87
N LEU A 814 -5.68 30.55 5.96
CA LEU A 814 -5.34 29.16 6.27
C LEU A 814 -3.83 28.95 6.47
N ASN A 815 -2.99 29.69 5.75
CA ASN A 815 -1.53 29.51 5.75
C ASN A 815 -0.79 30.35 6.80
N LEU A 816 -1.42 31.36 7.39
CA LEU A 816 -0.84 32.06 8.53
C LEU A 816 -0.59 31.03 9.66
N GLY A 817 0.61 31.04 10.23
CA GLY A 817 1.00 30.11 11.29
C GLY A 817 0.18 30.26 12.58
N ASP A 818 0.41 29.34 13.51
CA ASP A 818 -0.12 29.42 14.86
C ASP A 818 0.33 30.73 15.52
N PRO A 819 -0.60 31.58 15.99
CA PRO A 819 -0.25 32.81 16.67
C PRO A 819 0.56 32.59 17.97
N GLU A 820 0.44 31.43 18.61
CA GLU A 820 1.12 31.10 19.86
C GLU A 820 2.52 30.53 19.68
N LEU A 821 2.85 29.99 18.49
CA LEU A 821 4.19 29.45 18.18
C LEU A 821 5.20 30.53 17.76
N LYS A 822 4.79 31.80 17.66
CA LYS A 822 5.66 32.94 17.33
C LYS A 822 6.43 33.52 18.53
N LYS A 823 6.71 32.71 19.55
CA LYS A 823 7.58 33.08 20.68
C LYS A 823 8.87 32.29 20.65
#